data_AF-A0A9D5B2Q3-F1
#
_entry.id   AF-A0A9D5B2Q3-F1
#
_cell.length_a   1.000
_cell.length_b   1.000
_cell.length_c   1.000
_cell.angle_alpha   90.00
_cell.angle_beta   90.00
_cell.angle_gamma   90.00
#
_symmetry.space_group_name_H-M   'P 1'
#
loop_
_entity.id
_entity.type
_entity.pdbx_description
1 polymer ?
#
loop_
_entity_poly.entity_id
_entity_poly.type
_entity_poly.pdbx_seq_one_letter_code
_entity_poly.pdbx_strand_id
1 'polypeptide(L)'
;MVEENPRDVGHEMDGLSIVYGDESLPRLYENSQISSEQLPSQQLGIVRRAVALGRFLQNPLAMVATLCGPRKEILSWKLTPWESFLNPDDKIGIVEQIMVDVTNQAGLDINLAISHEWLFAPLQFISGLGPRKAASLQRSLVRAGSIYTRKDFLTEHQLGKKVFVNAVGFLRVRRSGLAASSSQFIDLLDDTRIHPESYILAQELAKDVYDEDGTGDAYDDDDALEMAIEHVRDRPSYLKNLDVEEYASGNNRQDKIETLYDIKRELIQGFQDWRKQYEEPSPDEEFYMISGETEETLAEGKMVQVTVRRVQAQRAICGLESGMTGILMKEDYADDLRDIIELSDRLHEGDMLTCKIKSIQKNRYQVFLVCKESEMRSDRLHHNHNFDPYYHEDRSSLPNEQDKIRKERERSKKHFKPRMIVHPRFQNITTDEAIEFLSDKDPGESIFRPNSKGPSYLTLTLKIHDGVYAHKEIIEGGKELKDITSLLRIGKTLKIGEDTFEDLDEVMDRYVDPLVTHLRAMLNYRKFRTGLKTEVDELLKTEKEENPMRIVYSFGICHEHPGTFVLTYIRSTNPHHEYIGLYPKGFRFRKKMFEDIDRLVAYFQRHIDDPQNDSAPSIRSVAAMVPMRSPATGGSSGASGAVAAGAVPLI
;
A
#
# COMPACT_ATOMS: atom_id res chain seq x y z
N MET A 1 4.74 40.19 4.68
CA MET A 1 3.55 40.42 5.52
C MET A 1 2.44 39.44 5.15
N VAL A 2 1.93 39.42 3.91
CA VAL A 2 0.85 38.48 3.51
C VAL A 2 1.24 36.99 3.56
N GLU A 3 2.51 36.64 3.31
CA GLU A 3 2.95 35.23 3.38
C GLU A 3 3.04 34.67 4.80
N GLU A 4 3.25 35.52 5.81
CA GLU A 4 3.36 35.10 7.21
C GLU A 4 2.02 35.23 7.96
N ASN A 5 1.23 36.27 7.63
CA ASN A 5 -0.13 36.48 8.13
C ASN A 5 -1.05 36.86 6.95
N PRO A 6 -1.63 35.88 6.22
CA PRO A 6 -2.46 36.16 5.04
C PRO A 6 -3.77 36.89 5.37
N ARG A 7 -4.16 36.94 6.65
CA ARG A 7 -5.31 37.71 7.15
C ARG A 7 -4.99 39.14 7.57
N ASP A 8 -3.71 39.50 7.76
CA ASP A 8 -3.29 40.89 8.00
C ASP A 8 -3.23 41.63 6.66
N VAL A 9 -4.40 41.93 6.09
CA VAL A 9 -4.53 42.83 4.95
C VAL A 9 -4.72 44.27 5.44
N GLY A 10 -4.17 45.23 4.69
CA GLY A 10 -4.25 46.64 5.06
C GLY A 10 -5.68 47.18 5.07
N HIS A 11 -5.90 48.30 5.77
CA HIS A 11 -7.20 48.96 5.97
C HIS A 11 -8.03 49.25 4.70
N GLU A 12 -7.43 49.21 3.51
CA GLU A 12 -8.16 49.36 2.24
C GLU A 12 -9.03 48.14 1.88
N MET A 13 -8.87 47.02 2.59
CA MET A 13 -9.54 45.74 2.33
C MET A 13 -10.57 45.35 3.42
N ASP A 14 -10.98 46.30 4.29
CA ASP A 14 -11.88 46.07 5.44
C ASP A 14 -13.28 45.50 5.08
N GLY A 15 -13.63 45.43 3.78
CA GLY A 15 -14.87 44.82 3.28
C GLY A 15 -14.73 43.42 2.67
N LEU A 16 -13.54 42.82 2.68
CA LEU A 16 -13.27 41.53 2.07
C LEU A 16 -12.85 40.49 3.13
N SER A 17 -13.57 39.37 3.18
CA SER A 17 -13.25 38.23 4.04
C SER A 17 -12.22 37.31 3.36
N ILE A 18 -11.17 36.94 4.08
CA ILE A 18 -10.16 35.97 3.63
C ILE A 18 -10.41 34.64 4.33
N VAL A 19 -10.77 33.64 3.52
CA VAL A 19 -11.14 32.31 4.00
C VAL A 19 -10.26 31.27 3.32
N TYR A 20 -9.80 30.29 4.10
CA TYR A 20 -9.11 29.12 3.58
C TYR A 20 -10.10 28.16 2.96
N GLY A 21 -9.71 27.50 1.87
CA GLY A 21 -10.53 26.50 1.21
C GLY A 21 -9.76 25.19 1.04
N ASP A 22 -10.49 24.08 1.12
CA ASP A 22 -9.93 22.76 0.89
C ASP A 22 -9.47 22.59 -0.58
N GLU A 23 -8.19 22.26 -0.75
CA GLU A 23 -7.59 22.03 -2.06
C GLU A 23 -7.76 20.60 -2.57
N SER A 24 -8.27 19.67 -1.76
CA SER A 24 -8.31 18.25 -2.09
C SER A 24 -9.02 17.98 -3.41
N LEU A 25 -10.17 18.62 -3.65
CA LEU A 25 -10.94 18.55 -4.89
C LEU A 25 -10.36 19.43 -6.00
N PRO A 26 -10.02 20.71 -5.78
CA PRO A 26 -9.34 21.56 -6.77
C PRO A 26 -8.07 20.96 -7.38
N ARG A 27 -7.30 20.18 -6.62
CA ARG A 27 -6.12 19.43 -7.11
C ARG A 27 -6.47 18.37 -8.15
N LEU A 28 -7.63 17.74 -8.04
CA LEU A 28 -8.13 16.79 -9.05
C LEU A 28 -8.53 17.55 -10.32
N TYR A 29 -9.20 18.69 -10.16
CA TYR A 29 -9.59 19.52 -11.28
C TYR A 29 -8.38 20.03 -12.07
N GLU A 30 -7.32 20.51 -11.40
CA GLU A 30 -6.09 20.99 -12.04
C GLU A 30 -5.53 20.02 -13.10
N ASN A 31 -5.58 18.72 -12.81
CA ASN A 31 -5.03 17.66 -13.65
C ASN A 31 -6.09 16.98 -14.55
N SER A 32 -7.34 17.42 -14.47
CA SER A 32 -8.45 16.83 -15.22
C SER A 32 -8.47 17.27 -16.68
N GLN A 33 -9.04 16.43 -17.54
CA GLN A 33 -9.23 16.77 -18.96
C GLN A 33 -10.18 17.96 -19.12
N ILE A 34 -11.26 18.00 -18.32
CA ILE A 34 -12.28 19.05 -18.37
C ILE A 34 -11.71 20.44 -18.02
N SER A 35 -10.71 20.53 -17.14
CA SER A 35 -10.03 21.81 -16.86
C SER A 35 -9.31 22.37 -18.08
N SER A 36 -8.76 21.50 -18.93
CA SER A 36 -8.06 21.91 -20.16
C SER A 36 -9.01 22.30 -21.28
N GLU A 37 -10.26 21.85 -21.21
CA GLU A 37 -11.33 22.21 -22.15
C GLU A 37 -12.01 23.53 -21.75
N GLN A 38 -12.24 23.75 -20.45
CA GLN A 38 -12.90 24.95 -19.93
C GLN A 38 -11.99 26.16 -19.79
N LEU A 39 -10.67 25.96 -19.65
CA LEU A 39 -9.69 27.03 -19.47
C LEU A 39 -8.63 27.00 -20.57
N PRO A 40 -8.09 28.16 -20.98
CA PRO A 40 -7.05 28.22 -21.99
C PRO A 40 -5.83 27.34 -21.66
N SER A 41 -5.32 26.62 -22.65
CA SER A 41 -4.23 25.64 -22.47
C SER A 41 -2.91 26.22 -21.94
N GLN A 42 -2.70 27.53 -22.10
CA GLN A 42 -1.49 28.24 -21.63
C GLN A 42 -1.49 28.56 -20.13
N GLN A 43 -2.58 28.32 -19.41
CA GLN A 43 -2.64 28.58 -17.98
C GLN A 43 -1.87 27.55 -17.17
N LEU A 44 -1.05 28.04 -16.22
CA LEU A 44 -0.36 27.21 -15.24
C LEU A 44 -1.37 26.40 -14.40
N GLY A 45 -0.99 25.18 -13.97
CA GLY A 45 -1.87 24.32 -13.16
C GLY A 45 -2.39 25.00 -11.89
N ILE A 46 -1.58 25.82 -11.25
CA ILE A 46 -1.98 26.62 -10.07
C ILE A 46 -3.16 27.56 -10.34
N VAL A 47 -3.26 28.13 -11.55
CA VAL A 47 -4.39 29.00 -11.93
C VAL A 47 -5.66 28.17 -12.02
N ARG A 48 -5.59 26.97 -12.61
CA ARG A 48 -6.73 26.05 -12.69
C ARG A 48 -7.22 25.62 -11.31
N ARG A 49 -6.27 25.35 -10.40
CA ARG A 49 -6.56 25.05 -9.00
C ARG A 49 -7.26 26.23 -8.31
N ALA A 50 -6.75 27.45 -8.47
CA ALA A 50 -7.34 28.65 -7.88
C ALA A 50 -8.77 28.92 -8.41
N VAL A 51 -8.99 28.75 -9.71
CA VAL A 51 -10.33 28.84 -10.31
C VAL A 51 -11.27 27.78 -9.72
N ALA A 52 -10.81 26.53 -9.59
CA ALA A 52 -11.59 25.47 -9.00
C ALA A 52 -11.92 25.72 -7.52
N LEU A 53 -10.99 26.29 -6.76
CA LEU A 53 -11.21 26.66 -5.36
C LEU A 53 -12.31 27.71 -5.23
N GLY A 54 -12.25 28.79 -6.03
CA GLY A 54 -13.29 29.82 -6.05
C GLY A 54 -14.65 29.28 -6.49
N ARG A 55 -14.68 28.44 -7.53
CA ARG A 55 -15.93 27.79 -7.99
C ARG A 55 -16.49 26.82 -6.96
N PHE A 56 -15.64 26.10 -6.23
CA PHE A 56 -16.06 25.16 -5.20
C PHE A 56 -16.71 25.90 -4.03
N LEU A 57 -16.14 27.03 -3.61
CA LEU A 57 -16.75 27.89 -2.61
C LEU A 57 -18.11 28.46 -3.07
N GLN A 58 -18.25 28.81 -4.34
CA GLN A 58 -19.50 29.32 -4.91
C GLN A 58 -20.58 28.23 -5.07
N ASN A 59 -20.20 27.05 -5.58
CA ASN A 59 -21.11 25.95 -5.84
C ASN A 59 -20.37 24.60 -5.75
N PRO A 60 -20.33 23.99 -4.56
CA PRO A 60 -19.66 22.70 -4.36
C PRO A 60 -20.25 21.60 -5.26
N LEU A 61 -21.59 21.59 -5.41
CA LEU A 61 -22.31 20.59 -6.19
C LEU A 61 -21.88 20.58 -7.66
N ALA A 62 -21.78 21.76 -8.29
CA ALA A 62 -21.35 21.87 -9.68
C ALA A 62 -19.90 21.42 -9.87
N MET A 63 -19.02 21.73 -8.91
CA MET A 63 -17.61 21.34 -8.98
C MET A 63 -17.41 19.83 -8.77
N VAL A 64 -18.11 19.22 -7.82
CA VAL A 64 -18.11 17.75 -7.65
C VAL A 64 -18.66 17.08 -8.91
N ALA A 65 -19.79 17.55 -9.45
CA ALA A 65 -20.40 17.03 -10.66
C ALA A 65 -19.45 17.09 -11.87
N THR A 66 -18.62 18.13 -11.96
CA THR A 66 -17.64 18.33 -13.04
C THR A 66 -16.61 17.19 -13.08
N LEU A 67 -16.22 16.67 -11.91
CA LEU A 67 -15.26 15.56 -11.79
C LEU A 67 -15.90 14.16 -11.93
N CYS A 68 -17.23 14.11 -12.03
CA CYS A 68 -17.97 12.88 -12.32
C CYS A 68 -18.08 12.62 -13.84
N GLY A 69 -17.27 13.30 -14.66
CA GLY A 69 -17.26 13.14 -16.11
C GLY A 69 -16.79 11.76 -16.57
N PRO A 70 -16.56 11.57 -17.89
CA PRO A 70 -16.24 10.27 -18.48
C PRO A 70 -15.02 9.56 -17.88
N ARG A 71 -14.05 10.32 -17.37
CA ARG A 71 -12.82 9.81 -16.74
C ARG A 71 -12.96 9.54 -15.24
N LYS A 72 -14.09 9.89 -14.64
CA LYS A 72 -14.44 9.64 -13.24
C LYS A 72 -13.32 10.06 -12.26
N GLU A 73 -12.74 11.23 -12.47
CA GLU A 73 -11.68 11.80 -11.62
C GLU A 73 -12.10 11.86 -10.14
N ILE A 74 -13.40 11.98 -9.86
CA ILE A 74 -13.99 11.92 -8.52
C ILE A 74 -13.58 10.67 -7.72
N LEU A 75 -13.29 9.54 -8.40
CA LEU A 75 -12.85 8.31 -7.72
C LEU A 75 -11.46 8.44 -7.10
N SER A 76 -10.67 9.44 -7.51
CA SER A 76 -9.37 9.73 -6.91
C SER A 76 -9.47 10.67 -5.69
N TRP A 77 -10.66 11.19 -5.40
CA TRP A 77 -10.89 12.00 -4.21
C TRP A 77 -10.90 11.11 -2.97
N LYS A 78 -9.90 11.30 -2.10
CA LYS A 78 -9.72 10.53 -0.87
C LYS A 78 -10.48 11.21 0.26
N LEU A 79 -11.69 10.72 0.54
CA LEU A 79 -12.54 11.26 1.60
C LEU A 79 -12.28 10.58 2.95
N THR A 80 -11.96 9.28 2.93
CA THR A 80 -11.73 8.50 4.16
C THR A 80 -10.55 7.54 4.00
N PRO A 81 -9.85 7.19 5.10
CA PRO A 81 -8.78 6.19 5.08
C PRO A 81 -9.25 4.79 4.64
N TRP A 82 -10.54 4.48 4.85
CA TRP A 82 -11.16 3.16 4.62
C TRP A 82 -11.68 2.96 3.20
N GLU A 83 -11.56 3.96 2.34
CA GLU A 83 -12.08 3.88 0.98
C GLU A 83 -11.39 2.83 0.11
N SER A 84 -10.15 2.44 0.46
CA SER A 84 -9.41 1.39 -0.23
C SER A 84 -10.07 0.00 -0.15
N PHE A 85 -11.04 -0.18 0.76
CA PHE A 85 -11.83 -1.41 0.89
C PHE A 85 -13.00 -1.47 -0.10
N LEU A 86 -13.37 -0.36 -0.73
CA LEU A 86 -14.44 -0.32 -1.72
C LEU A 86 -13.88 -0.63 -3.11
N ASN A 87 -14.63 -1.40 -3.90
CA ASN A 87 -14.31 -1.54 -5.30
C ASN A 87 -14.72 -0.23 -6.06
N PRO A 88 -14.08 0.07 -7.20
CA PRO A 88 -14.37 1.31 -7.93
C PRO A 88 -15.81 1.43 -8.43
N ASP A 89 -16.47 0.30 -8.72
CA ASP A 89 -17.83 0.25 -9.26
C ASP A 89 -18.90 0.57 -8.19
N ASP A 90 -18.70 0.08 -6.96
CA ASP A 90 -19.51 0.40 -5.80
C ASP A 90 -19.31 1.87 -5.42
N LYS A 91 -18.05 2.35 -5.42
CA LYS A 91 -17.74 3.75 -5.13
C LYS A 91 -18.44 4.69 -6.11
N ILE A 92 -18.39 4.42 -7.42
CA ILE A 92 -19.10 5.27 -8.39
C ILE A 92 -20.61 5.15 -8.24
N GLY A 93 -21.16 3.97 -7.95
CA GLY A 93 -22.60 3.80 -7.71
C GLY A 93 -23.11 4.63 -6.53
N ILE A 94 -22.34 4.65 -5.43
CA ILE A 94 -22.64 5.49 -4.26
C ILE A 94 -22.58 6.98 -4.63
N VAL A 95 -21.52 7.41 -5.34
CA VAL A 95 -21.39 8.80 -5.78
C VAL A 95 -22.54 9.21 -6.69
N GLU A 96 -22.89 8.39 -7.69
CA GLU A 96 -24.00 8.67 -8.60
C GLU A 96 -25.32 8.79 -7.85
N GLN A 97 -25.61 7.90 -6.89
CA GLN A 97 -26.81 7.97 -6.07
C GLN A 97 -26.89 9.27 -5.26
N ILE A 98 -25.82 9.62 -4.54
CA ILE A 98 -25.76 10.86 -3.75
C ILE A 98 -25.89 12.09 -4.66
N MET A 99 -25.24 12.08 -5.81
CA MET A 99 -25.29 13.18 -6.76
C MET A 99 -26.69 13.37 -7.33
N VAL A 100 -27.43 12.29 -7.61
CA VAL A 100 -28.84 12.36 -7.99
C VAL A 100 -29.65 12.99 -6.86
N ASP A 101 -29.55 12.48 -5.62
CA ASP A 101 -30.34 12.99 -4.51
C ASP A 101 -30.09 14.49 -4.25
N VAL A 102 -28.83 14.90 -4.12
CA VAL A 102 -28.47 16.29 -3.83
C VAL A 102 -28.82 17.22 -5.00
N THR A 103 -28.63 16.78 -6.25
CA THR A 103 -28.94 17.61 -7.42
C THR A 103 -30.44 17.86 -7.56
N ASN A 104 -31.28 16.84 -7.36
CA ASN A 104 -32.72 16.99 -7.45
C ASN A 104 -33.28 17.79 -6.24
N GLN A 105 -32.69 17.66 -5.05
CA GLN A 105 -33.04 18.50 -3.91
C GLN A 105 -32.69 19.97 -4.14
N ALA A 106 -31.48 20.28 -4.61
CA ALA A 106 -31.04 21.66 -4.85
C ALA A 106 -31.76 22.30 -6.06
N GLY A 107 -32.00 21.52 -7.12
CA GLY A 107 -32.47 22.02 -8.41
C GLY A 107 -31.35 22.67 -9.22
N LEU A 108 -31.62 22.91 -10.50
CA LEU A 108 -30.68 23.54 -11.42
C LEU A 108 -31.30 24.76 -12.11
N ASP A 109 -30.70 25.92 -11.91
CA ASP A 109 -31.06 27.15 -12.63
C ASP A 109 -30.50 27.12 -14.06
N ILE A 110 -31.41 26.98 -15.02
CA ILE A 110 -31.04 26.74 -16.41
C ILE A 110 -30.51 27.99 -17.09
N ASN A 111 -31.09 29.16 -16.84
CA ASN A 111 -30.65 30.41 -17.46
C ASN A 111 -29.27 30.83 -16.92
N LEU A 112 -29.00 30.56 -15.64
CA LEU A 112 -27.67 30.76 -15.06
C LEU A 112 -26.66 29.76 -15.65
N ALA A 113 -27.05 28.49 -15.81
CA ALA A 113 -26.18 27.48 -16.43
C ALA A 113 -25.84 27.80 -17.89
N ILE A 114 -26.81 28.30 -18.67
CA ILE A 114 -26.57 28.77 -20.06
C ILE A 114 -25.50 29.86 -20.09
N SER A 115 -25.48 30.75 -19.09
CA SER A 115 -24.52 31.85 -19.00
C SER A 115 -23.13 31.41 -18.53
N HIS A 116 -23.03 30.28 -17.81
CA HIS A 116 -21.80 29.77 -17.23
C HIS A 116 -21.68 28.25 -17.41
N GLU A 117 -20.91 27.83 -18.40
CA GLU A 117 -20.84 26.43 -18.84
C GLU A 117 -20.55 25.41 -17.72
N TRP A 118 -19.69 25.77 -16.75
CA TRP A 118 -19.32 24.89 -15.64
C TRP A 118 -20.50 24.54 -14.70
N LEU A 119 -21.57 25.34 -14.70
CA LEU A 119 -22.78 25.07 -13.93
C LEU A 119 -23.69 24.02 -14.59
N PHE A 120 -23.41 23.58 -15.83
CA PHE A 120 -24.16 22.48 -16.44
C PHE A 120 -23.80 21.10 -15.89
N ALA A 121 -22.67 20.95 -15.20
CA ALA A 121 -22.19 19.64 -14.79
C ALA A 121 -23.21 18.81 -13.96
N PRO A 122 -24.02 19.39 -13.05
CA PRO A 122 -25.07 18.68 -12.34
C PRO A 122 -26.22 18.17 -13.24
N LEU A 123 -26.41 18.72 -14.44
CA LEU A 123 -27.54 18.37 -15.32
C LEU A 123 -27.63 16.86 -15.61
N GLN A 124 -26.49 16.16 -15.61
CA GLN A 124 -26.46 14.71 -15.81
C GLN A 124 -27.11 13.90 -14.68
N PHE A 125 -27.27 14.49 -13.49
CA PHE A 125 -27.83 13.87 -12.29
C PHE A 125 -29.29 14.26 -12.01
N ILE A 126 -29.89 15.10 -12.85
CA ILE A 126 -31.33 15.37 -12.78
C ILE A 126 -32.11 14.11 -13.16
N SER A 127 -33.18 13.84 -12.40
CA SER A 127 -34.03 12.66 -12.59
C SER A 127 -34.52 12.53 -14.04
N GLY A 128 -34.36 11.33 -14.62
CA GLY A 128 -34.72 11.05 -16.01
C GLY A 128 -33.67 11.46 -17.06
N LEU A 129 -32.71 12.30 -16.68
CA LEU A 129 -31.51 12.59 -17.46
C LEU A 129 -30.40 11.57 -17.14
N GLY A 130 -29.30 11.76 -17.83
CA GLY A 130 -28.08 10.97 -17.75
C GLY A 130 -27.05 11.61 -18.69
N PRO A 131 -25.78 11.19 -18.68
CA PRO A 131 -24.70 11.93 -19.34
C PRO A 131 -24.99 12.26 -20.82
N ARG A 132 -25.54 11.29 -21.57
CA ARG A 132 -25.88 11.47 -22.99
C ARG A 132 -27.02 12.47 -23.22
N LYS A 133 -28.09 12.37 -22.43
CA LYS A 133 -29.26 13.26 -22.56
C LYS A 133 -28.92 14.67 -22.11
N ALA A 134 -28.20 14.81 -21.00
CA ALA A 134 -27.74 16.07 -20.47
C ALA A 134 -26.83 16.80 -21.49
N ALA A 135 -25.86 16.11 -22.10
CA ALA A 135 -25.01 16.70 -23.14
C ALA A 135 -25.79 17.11 -24.41
N SER A 136 -26.87 16.42 -24.75
CA SER A 136 -27.75 16.81 -25.85
C SER A 136 -28.57 18.07 -25.50
N LEU A 137 -29.13 18.09 -24.30
CA LEU A 137 -29.92 19.20 -23.80
C LEU A 137 -29.05 20.46 -23.65
N GLN A 138 -27.89 20.37 -23.00
CA GLN A 138 -26.94 21.47 -22.86
C GLN A 138 -26.62 22.15 -24.19
N ARG A 139 -26.29 21.39 -25.24
CA ARG A 139 -26.01 21.94 -26.57
C ARG A 139 -27.21 22.67 -27.18
N SER A 140 -28.42 22.19 -26.91
CA SER A 140 -29.65 22.83 -27.36
C SER A 140 -29.92 24.13 -26.59
N LEU A 141 -29.72 24.13 -25.27
CA LEU A 141 -29.90 25.27 -24.38
C LEU A 141 -28.91 26.40 -24.67
N VAL A 142 -27.62 26.07 -24.82
CA VAL A 142 -26.57 27.04 -25.17
C VAL A 142 -26.86 27.71 -26.52
N ARG A 143 -27.47 26.97 -27.47
CA ARG A 143 -27.87 27.55 -28.76
C ARG A 143 -29.07 28.50 -28.64
N ALA A 144 -30.03 28.18 -27.77
CA ALA A 144 -31.20 29.04 -27.54
C ALA A 144 -30.85 30.32 -26.76
N GLY A 145 -29.89 30.23 -25.83
CA GLY A 145 -29.38 31.37 -25.08
C GLY A 145 -30.22 31.77 -23.86
N SER A 146 -31.52 31.55 -23.86
CA SER A 146 -32.41 31.74 -22.69
C SER A 146 -33.67 30.89 -22.83
N ILE A 147 -34.26 30.51 -21.69
CA ILE A 147 -35.57 29.86 -21.58
C ILE A 147 -36.48 30.74 -20.73
N TYR A 148 -37.77 30.76 -21.10
CA TYR A 148 -38.78 31.56 -20.42
C TYR A 148 -39.92 30.73 -19.85
N THR A 149 -40.15 29.52 -20.38
CA THR A 149 -41.09 28.58 -19.77
C THR A 149 -40.54 27.15 -19.74
N ARG A 150 -40.91 26.41 -18.68
CA ARG A 150 -40.66 24.97 -18.61
C ARG A 150 -41.25 24.19 -19.79
N LYS A 151 -42.31 24.67 -20.45
CA LYS A 151 -42.90 23.97 -21.60
C LYS A 151 -41.93 23.86 -22.79
N ASP A 152 -40.98 24.79 -22.91
CA ASP A 152 -39.99 24.83 -24.00
C ASP A 152 -39.07 23.60 -23.99
N PHE A 153 -38.85 23.00 -22.81
CA PHE A 153 -38.11 21.75 -22.69
C PHE A 153 -38.74 20.62 -23.53
N LEU A 154 -40.07 20.56 -23.57
CA LEU A 154 -40.82 19.55 -24.33
C LEU A 154 -40.93 19.91 -25.81
N THR A 155 -41.24 21.18 -26.12
CA THR A 155 -41.57 21.64 -27.48
C THR A 155 -40.33 21.97 -28.31
N GLU A 156 -39.43 22.79 -27.78
CA GLU A 156 -38.28 23.34 -28.51
C GLU A 156 -37.04 22.46 -28.36
N HIS A 157 -36.80 21.96 -27.15
CA HIS A 157 -35.62 21.16 -26.81
C HIS A 157 -35.84 19.64 -26.91
N GLN A 158 -37.04 19.22 -27.30
CA GLN A 158 -37.39 17.84 -27.68
C GLN A 158 -37.10 16.81 -26.58
N LEU A 159 -37.26 17.18 -25.31
CA LEU A 159 -37.26 16.19 -24.22
C LEU A 159 -38.46 15.26 -24.38
N GLY A 160 -38.22 13.96 -24.45
CA GLY A 160 -39.31 12.98 -24.54
C GLY A 160 -40.25 13.08 -23.34
N LYS A 161 -41.56 12.91 -23.56
CA LYS A 161 -42.61 13.11 -22.54
C LYS A 161 -42.31 12.50 -21.16
N LYS A 162 -41.84 11.25 -21.11
CA LYS A 162 -41.46 10.59 -19.85
C LYS A 162 -40.26 11.23 -19.16
N VAL A 163 -39.29 11.69 -19.94
CA VAL A 163 -38.11 12.39 -19.43
C VAL A 163 -38.50 13.77 -18.91
N PHE A 164 -39.38 14.48 -19.62
CA PHE A 164 -39.92 15.75 -19.20
C PHE A 164 -40.59 15.66 -17.83
N VAL A 165 -41.54 14.73 -17.64
CA VAL A 165 -42.22 14.52 -16.35
C VAL A 165 -41.24 14.21 -15.23
N ASN A 166 -40.20 13.41 -15.48
CA ASN A 166 -39.22 13.09 -14.45
C ASN A 166 -38.28 14.25 -14.11
N ALA A 167 -37.96 15.14 -15.06
CA ALA A 167 -36.90 16.13 -14.90
C ALA A 167 -37.41 17.53 -14.54
N VAL A 168 -38.55 17.95 -15.09
CA VAL A 168 -38.91 19.36 -15.19
C VAL A 168 -39.10 20.05 -13.84
N GLY A 169 -39.59 19.34 -12.82
CA GLY A 169 -39.74 19.89 -11.46
C GLY A 169 -38.40 20.29 -10.81
N PHE A 170 -37.28 19.76 -11.31
CA PHE A 170 -35.93 20.05 -10.81
C PHE A 170 -35.18 21.07 -11.68
N LEU A 171 -35.72 21.43 -12.85
CA LEU A 171 -35.20 22.45 -13.74
C LEU A 171 -35.86 23.78 -13.40
N ARG A 172 -35.10 24.68 -12.77
CA ARG A 172 -35.55 26.00 -12.35
C ARG A 172 -35.40 26.99 -13.51
N VAL A 173 -36.48 27.69 -13.84
CA VAL A 173 -36.46 28.78 -14.84
C VAL A 173 -36.80 30.08 -14.12
N ARG A 174 -35.82 30.99 -14.06
CA ARG A 174 -35.98 32.31 -13.45
C ARG A 174 -35.28 33.38 -14.26
N ARG A 175 -35.52 34.64 -13.90
CA ARG A 175 -34.83 35.80 -14.48
C ARG A 175 -33.37 35.87 -14.00
N SER A 176 -32.52 35.01 -14.57
CA SER A 176 -31.07 34.97 -14.34
C SER A 176 -30.33 34.98 -15.68
N GLY A 177 -29.03 35.29 -15.66
CA GLY A 177 -28.22 35.31 -16.88
C GLY A 177 -28.73 36.30 -17.94
N LEU A 178 -28.76 35.88 -19.20
CA LEU A 178 -29.27 36.70 -20.31
C LEU A 178 -30.79 36.97 -20.23
N ALA A 179 -31.55 36.13 -19.52
CA ALA A 179 -32.98 36.35 -19.32
C ALA A 179 -33.27 37.53 -18.37
N ALA A 180 -32.30 37.96 -17.56
CA ALA A 180 -32.47 39.08 -16.61
C ALA A 180 -32.70 40.43 -17.30
N SER A 181 -32.16 40.62 -18.51
CA SER A 181 -32.39 41.84 -19.32
C SER A 181 -33.61 41.77 -20.23
N SER A 182 -34.30 40.63 -20.27
CA SER A 182 -35.46 40.41 -21.14
C SER A 182 -36.74 40.90 -20.47
N SER A 183 -37.65 41.46 -21.26
CA SER A 183 -39.01 41.80 -20.83
C SER A 183 -40.00 40.64 -21.01
N GLN A 184 -39.54 39.48 -21.48
CA GLN A 184 -40.41 38.33 -21.63
C GLN A 184 -40.92 37.83 -20.27
N PHE A 185 -42.17 37.39 -20.29
CA PHE A 185 -42.85 36.85 -19.13
C PHE A 185 -42.23 35.52 -18.71
N ILE A 186 -42.08 35.32 -17.39
CA ILE A 186 -41.66 34.05 -16.79
C ILE A 186 -42.66 33.75 -15.68
N ASP A 187 -43.30 32.59 -15.76
CA ASP A 187 -44.23 32.12 -14.75
C ASP A 187 -43.51 31.95 -13.40
N LEU A 188 -44.07 32.55 -12.36
CA LEU A 188 -43.52 32.50 -11.00
C LEU A 188 -43.44 31.06 -10.46
N LEU A 189 -44.32 30.17 -10.91
CA LEU A 189 -44.29 28.75 -10.54
C LEU A 189 -43.09 28.01 -11.14
N ASP A 190 -42.52 28.48 -12.27
CA ASP A 190 -41.31 27.89 -12.85
C ASP A 190 -40.05 28.17 -11.99
N ASP A 191 -40.16 29.14 -11.06
CA ASP A 191 -39.19 29.43 -10.00
C ASP A 191 -39.46 28.65 -8.70
N THR A 192 -40.22 27.55 -8.77
CA THR A 192 -40.54 26.67 -7.64
C THR A 192 -40.36 25.18 -7.97
N ARG A 193 -40.28 24.31 -6.96
CA ARG A 193 -40.29 22.85 -7.15
C ARG A 193 -41.66 22.27 -7.49
N ILE A 194 -42.70 23.09 -7.54
CA ILE A 194 -44.04 22.65 -7.94
C ILE A 194 -43.93 22.10 -9.36
N HIS A 195 -44.40 20.87 -9.56
CA HIS A 195 -44.38 20.24 -10.87
C HIS A 195 -45.50 20.84 -11.76
N PRO A 196 -45.29 21.03 -13.08
CA PRO A 196 -46.31 21.55 -14.01
C PRO A 196 -47.66 20.84 -13.97
N GLU A 197 -47.70 19.56 -13.58
CA GLU A 197 -48.96 18.81 -13.39
C GLU A 197 -49.83 19.33 -12.25
N SER A 198 -49.23 20.07 -11.31
CA SER A 198 -49.88 20.61 -10.11
C SER A 198 -50.00 22.14 -10.14
N TYR A 199 -49.73 22.80 -11.27
CA TYR A 199 -49.85 24.26 -11.39
C TYR A 199 -51.27 24.73 -11.14
N ILE A 200 -52.25 24.03 -11.72
CA ILE A 200 -53.67 24.33 -11.52
C ILE A 200 -54.01 24.27 -10.02
N LEU A 201 -53.50 23.25 -9.31
CA LEU A 201 -53.75 23.10 -7.86
C LEU A 201 -53.11 24.25 -7.05
N ALA A 202 -51.92 24.70 -7.43
CA ALA A 202 -51.24 25.81 -6.78
C ALA A 202 -51.95 27.16 -7.05
N GLN A 203 -52.45 27.34 -8.27
CA GLN A 203 -53.24 28.49 -8.69
C GLN A 203 -54.59 28.56 -7.96
N GLU A 204 -55.32 27.43 -7.87
CA GLU A 204 -56.56 27.31 -7.08
C GLU A 204 -56.31 27.67 -5.61
N LEU A 205 -55.29 27.08 -4.98
CA LEU A 205 -54.91 27.36 -3.60
C LEU A 205 -54.60 28.84 -3.36
N ALA A 206 -53.83 29.45 -4.26
CA ALA A 206 -53.46 30.85 -4.15
C ALA A 206 -54.67 31.78 -4.32
N LYS A 207 -55.57 31.45 -5.27
CA LYS A 207 -56.81 32.20 -5.50
C LYS A 207 -57.73 32.17 -4.28
N ASP A 208 -57.95 30.98 -3.71
CA ASP A 208 -58.83 30.84 -2.54
C ASP A 208 -58.29 31.66 -1.35
N VAL A 209 -56.98 31.62 -1.11
CA VAL A 209 -56.33 32.43 -0.06
C VAL A 209 -56.41 33.93 -0.37
N TYR A 210 -56.28 34.32 -1.64
CA TYR A 210 -56.40 35.72 -2.08
C TYR A 210 -57.83 36.26 -1.92
N ASP A 211 -58.84 35.44 -2.22
CA ASP A 211 -60.25 35.79 -2.11
C ASP A 211 -60.67 35.94 -0.62
N GLU A 212 -60.13 35.09 0.27
CA GLU A 212 -60.34 35.21 1.72
C GLU A 212 -59.79 36.51 2.33
N ASP A 213 -58.73 37.11 1.75
CA ASP A 213 -58.17 38.40 2.20
C ASP A 213 -59.08 39.60 1.84
N GLY A 214 -60.13 39.39 1.04
CA GLY A 214 -61.07 40.44 0.66
C GLY A 214 -60.54 41.42 -0.39
N THR A 215 -59.40 41.11 -1.01
CA THR A 215 -58.81 41.85 -2.16
C THR A 215 -59.22 41.29 -3.52
N GLY A 216 -60.12 40.31 -3.55
CA GLY A 216 -60.67 39.69 -4.76
C GLY A 216 -61.49 40.66 -5.61
N ASP A 217 -60.83 41.53 -6.37
CA ASP A 217 -61.46 42.30 -7.42
C ASP A 217 -61.77 41.37 -8.61
N ALA A 218 -63.01 41.42 -9.12
CA ALA A 218 -63.52 40.59 -10.21
C ALA A 218 -62.92 40.96 -11.59
N TYR A 219 -61.61 40.75 -11.75
CA TYR A 219 -60.91 40.84 -13.04
C TYR A 219 -60.95 39.50 -13.81
N ASP A 220 -60.48 39.51 -15.06
CA ASP A 220 -60.44 38.33 -15.95
C ASP A 220 -59.69 37.15 -15.27
N ASP A 221 -60.18 35.92 -15.46
CA ASP A 221 -59.79 34.75 -14.65
C ASP A 221 -58.28 34.45 -14.69
N ASP A 222 -57.59 34.72 -15.81
CA ASP A 222 -56.16 34.44 -15.97
C ASP A 222 -55.26 35.46 -15.27
N ASP A 223 -55.53 36.77 -15.41
CA ASP A 223 -54.77 37.82 -14.73
C ASP A 223 -54.96 37.73 -13.20
N ALA A 224 -56.15 37.30 -12.75
CA ALA A 224 -56.46 37.08 -11.34
C ALA A 224 -55.60 35.98 -10.71
N LEU A 225 -55.32 34.89 -11.42
CA LEU A 225 -54.48 33.80 -10.91
C LEU A 225 -53.02 34.20 -10.72
N GLU A 226 -52.48 35.01 -11.64
CA GLU A 226 -51.11 35.50 -11.54
C GLU A 226 -50.96 36.47 -10.37
N MET A 227 -51.89 37.44 -10.25
CA MET A 227 -51.95 38.37 -9.12
C MET A 227 -52.11 37.64 -7.79
N ALA A 228 -52.90 36.56 -7.75
CA ALA A 228 -53.04 35.73 -6.55
C ALA A 228 -51.69 35.12 -6.15
N ILE A 229 -50.96 34.50 -7.08
CA ILE A 229 -49.63 33.92 -6.82
C ILE A 229 -48.65 34.98 -6.31
N GLU A 230 -48.60 36.15 -6.95
CA GLU A 230 -47.78 37.28 -6.47
C GLU A 230 -48.16 37.69 -5.05
N HIS A 231 -49.45 37.85 -4.78
CA HIS A 231 -49.95 38.26 -3.48
C HIS A 231 -49.54 37.30 -2.36
N VAL A 232 -49.71 35.98 -2.54
CA VAL A 232 -49.36 35.02 -1.48
C VAL A 232 -47.85 34.87 -1.28
N ARG A 233 -47.05 35.09 -2.33
CA ARG A 233 -45.58 35.14 -2.23
C ARG A 233 -45.11 36.39 -1.48
N ASP A 234 -45.74 37.53 -1.72
CA ASP A 234 -45.44 38.80 -1.05
C ASP A 234 -45.91 38.81 0.41
N ARG A 235 -46.96 38.05 0.74
CA ARG A 235 -47.52 37.93 2.09
C ARG A 235 -47.58 36.48 2.58
N PRO A 236 -46.43 35.88 2.95
CA PRO A 236 -46.37 34.46 3.34
C PRO A 236 -47.15 34.10 4.61
N SER A 237 -47.61 35.09 5.39
CA SER A 237 -48.39 34.87 6.62
C SER A 237 -49.72 34.15 6.35
N TYR A 238 -50.39 34.44 5.24
CA TYR A 238 -51.66 33.81 4.90
C TYR A 238 -51.49 32.30 4.66
N LEU A 239 -50.48 31.93 3.88
CA LEU A 239 -50.15 30.53 3.65
C LEU A 239 -49.70 29.82 4.92
N LYS A 240 -48.92 30.48 5.80
CA LYS A 240 -48.48 29.88 7.07
C LYS A 240 -49.64 29.44 7.94
N ASN A 241 -50.69 30.26 8.02
CA ASN A 241 -51.87 30.02 8.85
C ASN A 241 -52.89 29.06 8.23
N LEU A 242 -52.80 28.80 6.92
CA LEU A 242 -53.70 27.89 6.23
C LEU A 242 -53.57 26.44 6.76
N ASP A 243 -54.68 25.85 7.18
CA ASP A 243 -54.76 24.41 7.47
C ASP A 243 -54.95 23.63 6.17
N VAL A 244 -53.93 22.87 5.80
CA VAL A 244 -53.90 22.12 4.54
C VAL A 244 -54.86 20.93 4.57
N GLU A 245 -55.08 20.31 5.73
CA GLU A 245 -55.94 19.13 5.86
C GLU A 245 -57.43 19.53 5.77
N GLU A 246 -57.78 20.65 6.40
CA GLU A 246 -59.12 21.24 6.29
C GLU A 246 -59.41 21.67 4.85
N TYR A 247 -58.47 22.40 4.22
CA TYR A 247 -58.60 22.81 2.82
C TYR A 247 -58.75 21.62 1.88
N ALA A 248 -57.92 20.58 2.03
CA ALA A 248 -57.98 19.38 1.20
C ALA A 248 -59.32 18.64 1.37
N SER A 249 -59.88 18.62 2.58
CA SER A 249 -61.17 18.01 2.86
C SER A 249 -62.32 18.83 2.27
N GLY A 250 -62.28 20.16 2.38
CA GLY A 250 -63.28 21.07 1.81
C GLY A 250 -63.37 21.00 0.28
N ASN A 251 -62.23 20.79 -0.38
CA ASN A 251 -62.13 20.76 -1.85
C ASN A 251 -62.14 19.35 -2.47
N ASN A 252 -62.42 18.29 -1.69
CA ASN A 252 -62.36 16.89 -2.15
C ASN A 252 -60.99 16.48 -2.74
N ARG A 253 -59.88 16.96 -2.15
CA ARG A 253 -58.48 16.72 -2.57
C ARG A 253 -57.66 15.94 -1.54
N GLN A 254 -58.29 15.05 -0.78
CA GLN A 254 -57.65 14.27 0.30
C GLN A 254 -56.49 13.39 -0.19
N ASP A 255 -56.46 13.04 -1.48
CA ASP A 255 -55.36 12.29 -2.12
C ASP A 255 -54.12 13.14 -2.41
N LYS A 256 -54.19 14.46 -2.22
CA LYS A 256 -53.14 15.44 -2.55
C LYS A 256 -52.62 16.25 -1.36
N ILE A 257 -52.91 15.82 -0.12
CA ILE A 257 -52.50 16.54 1.11
C ILE A 257 -50.99 16.83 1.12
N GLU A 258 -50.15 15.83 0.87
CA GLU A 258 -48.69 16.01 0.83
C GLU A 258 -48.26 17.00 -0.28
N THR A 259 -48.88 16.89 -1.46
CA THR A 259 -48.63 17.81 -2.58
C THR A 259 -49.01 19.25 -2.22
N LEU A 260 -50.12 19.44 -1.50
CA LEU A 260 -50.54 20.76 -1.03
C LEU A 260 -49.60 21.32 0.04
N TYR A 261 -49.06 20.48 0.94
CA TYR A 261 -48.02 20.90 1.88
C TYR A 261 -46.76 21.37 1.14
N ASP A 262 -46.32 20.63 0.11
CA ASP A 262 -45.17 21.02 -0.70
C ASP A 262 -45.44 22.31 -1.50
N ILE A 263 -46.62 22.44 -2.11
CA ILE A 263 -47.05 23.68 -2.78
C ILE A 263 -47.03 24.85 -1.80
N LYS A 264 -47.64 24.71 -0.62
CA LYS A 264 -47.66 25.75 0.42
C LYS A 264 -46.23 26.19 0.77
N ARG A 265 -45.30 25.24 0.96
CA ARG A 265 -43.90 25.54 1.28
C ARG A 265 -43.19 26.27 0.13
N GLU A 266 -43.40 25.83 -1.10
CA GLU A 266 -42.77 26.41 -2.29
C GLU A 266 -43.37 27.78 -2.67
N LEU A 267 -44.65 28.03 -2.42
CA LEU A 267 -45.25 29.37 -2.55
C LEU A 267 -44.72 30.32 -1.46
N ILE A 268 -44.46 29.85 -0.24
CA ILE A 268 -43.82 30.67 0.80
C ILE A 268 -42.37 31.00 0.41
N GLN A 269 -41.60 30.02 -0.03
CA GLN A 269 -40.20 30.20 -0.39
C GLN A 269 -39.77 29.23 -1.50
N GLY A 270 -39.92 29.68 -2.75
CA GLY A 270 -39.61 28.90 -3.95
C GLY A 270 -38.15 28.48 -4.03
N PHE A 271 -37.92 27.20 -4.30
CA PHE A 271 -36.58 26.60 -4.38
C PHE A 271 -35.69 26.92 -3.18
N GLN A 272 -36.25 26.94 -1.96
CA GLN A 272 -35.43 27.09 -0.75
C GLN A 272 -34.33 26.02 -0.71
N ASP A 273 -33.09 26.43 -0.46
CA ASP A 273 -31.95 25.53 -0.35
C ASP A 273 -31.92 24.91 1.07
N TRP A 274 -32.07 23.59 1.13
CA TRP A 274 -32.09 22.82 2.38
C TRP A 274 -30.70 22.36 2.83
N ARG A 275 -29.67 22.64 2.04
CA ARG A 275 -28.29 22.29 2.39
C ARG A 275 -27.83 23.11 3.60
N LYS A 276 -26.84 22.57 4.33
CA LYS A 276 -26.20 23.29 5.43
C LYS A 276 -25.65 24.62 4.89
N GLN A 277 -25.95 25.72 5.59
CA GLN A 277 -25.36 27.01 5.28
C GLN A 277 -23.83 26.93 5.42
N TYR A 278 -23.12 27.63 4.53
CA TYR A 278 -21.67 27.68 4.59
C TYR A 278 -21.21 28.31 5.90
N GLU A 279 -20.25 27.65 6.55
CA GLU A 279 -19.56 28.12 7.75
C GLU A 279 -18.07 28.19 7.40
N GLU A 280 -17.39 29.24 7.85
CA GLU A 280 -15.96 29.35 7.67
C GLU A 280 -15.23 28.24 8.45
N PRO A 281 -14.12 27.70 7.92
CA PRO A 281 -13.36 26.68 8.61
C PRO A 281 -12.93 27.15 10.01
N SER A 282 -13.05 26.25 10.98
CA SER A 282 -12.52 26.47 12.32
C SER A 282 -10.99 26.57 12.30
N PRO A 283 -10.36 27.19 13.32
CA PRO A 283 -8.89 27.23 13.43
C PRO A 283 -8.23 25.84 13.40
N ASP A 284 -8.97 24.82 13.83
CA ASP A 284 -8.53 23.43 13.82
C ASP A 284 -8.54 22.87 12.39
N GLU A 285 -9.61 23.10 11.63
CA GLU A 285 -9.69 22.70 10.23
C GLU A 285 -8.66 23.44 9.36
N GLU A 286 -8.46 24.74 9.60
CA GLU A 286 -7.39 25.53 8.98
C GLU A 286 -6.02 24.90 9.21
N PHE A 287 -5.74 24.55 10.47
CA PHE A 287 -4.49 23.90 10.84
C PHE A 287 -4.28 22.60 10.08
N TYR A 288 -5.29 21.73 9.99
CA TYR A 288 -5.19 20.46 9.28
C TYR A 288 -5.09 20.64 7.75
N MET A 289 -5.82 21.60 7.17
CA MET A 289 -5.74 21.91 5.74
C MET A 289 -4.34 22.38 5.33
N ILE A 290 -3.68 23.20 6.16
CA ILE A 290 -2.35 23.76 5.85
C ILE A 290 -1.23 22.76 6.15
N SER A 291 -1.33 22.06 7.29
CA SER A 291 -0.30 21.08 7.69
C SER A 291 -0.38 19.78 6.90
N GLY A 292 -1.55 19.42 6.36
CA GLY A 292 -1.81 18.11 5.76
C GLY A 292 -1.84 16.97 6.79
N GLU A 293 -1.79 17.31 8.08
CA GLU A 293 -1.92 16.36 9.18
C GLU A 293 -3.38 16.16 9.56
N THR A 294 -3.65 15.13 10.35
CA THR A 294 -4.97 14.82 10.92
C THR A 294 -4.85 14.72 12.44
N GLU A 295 -5.97 14.71 13.14
CA GLU A 295 -5.98 14.40 14.58
C GLU A 295 -5.41 13.01 14.88
N GLU A 296 -5.51 12.08 13.92
CA GLU A 296 -4.93 10.74 14.02
C GLU A 296 -3.42 10.69 13.76
N THR A 297 -2.83 11.66 13.08
CA THR A 297 -1.38 11.67 12.83
C THR A 297 -0.65 12.58 13.81
N LEU A 298 -1.25 13.73 14.13
CA LEU A 298 -0.68 14.75 15.00
C LEU A 298 -1.65 15.11 16.14
N ALA A 299 -1.45 14.50 17.29
CA ALA A 299 -2.20 14.78 18.51
C ALA A 299 -1.29 14.79 19.75
N GLU A 300 -1.79 15.42 20.82
CA GLU A 300 -1.11 15.43 22.11
C GLU A 300 -0.87 14.00 22.62
N GLY A 301 0.34 13.76 23.12
CA GLY A 301 0.79 12.47 23.58
C GLY A 301 1.30 11.52 22.50
N LYS A 302 1.20 11.85 21.20
CA LYS A 302 1.79 11.02 20.15
C LYS A 302 3.30 11.18 20.08
N MET A 303 3.96 10.09 19.68
CA MET A 303 5.41 10.05 19.48
C MET A 303 5.73 10.47 18.05
N VAL A 304 6.67 11.41 17.90
CA VAL A 304 7.10 11.94 16.62
C VAL A 304 8.63 12.01 16.55
N GLN A 305 9.17 11.77 15.36
CA GLN A 305 10.58 12.01 15.09
C GLN A 305 10.77 13.43 14.57
N VAL A 306 11.80 14.10 15.10
CA VAL A 306 12.09 15.49 14.79
C VAL A 306 13.56 15.68 14.53
N THR A 307 13.89 16.57 13.60
CA THR A 307 15.26 16.95 13.30
C THR A 307 15.56 18.31 13.90
N VAL A 308 16.59 18.42 14.73
CA VAL A 308 17.02 19.68 15.33
C VAL A 308 17.53 20.61 14.23
N ARG A 309 16.88 21.77 14.06
CA ARG A 309 17.30 22.79 13.08
C ARG A 309 18.18 23.85 13.69
N ARG A 310 17.88 24.26 14.92
CA ARG A 310 18.61 25.30 15.63
C ARG A 310 18.56 25.08 17.13
N VAL A 311 19.69 25.25 17.82
CA VAL A 311 19.76 25.11 19.27
C VAL A 311 20.07 26.47 19.91
N GLN A 312 19.37 26.78 20.99
CA GLN A 312 19.59 27.94 21.85
C GLN A 312 19.75 27.45 23.30
N ALA A 313 20.26 28.31 24.19
CA ALA A 313 20.56 27.92 25.57
C ALA A 313 19.38 27.26 26.32
N GLN A 314 18.16 27.78 26.11
CA GLN A 314 16.94 27.34 26.83
C GLN A 314 15.92 26.59 25.96
N ARG A 315 16.12 26.51 24.64
CA ARG A 315 15.22 25.80 23.73
C ARG A 315 15.92 25.30 22.48
N ALA A 316 15.45 24.20 21.92
CA ALA A 316 15.79 23.74 20.59
C ALA A 316 14.58 23.90 19.66
N ILE A 317 14.84 24.39 18.45
CA ILE A 317 13.86 24.48 17.36
C ILE A 317 14.10 23.27 16.46
N CYS A 318 13.08 22.44 16.34
CA CYS A 318 13.09 21.21 15.57
C CYS A 318 12.15 21.33 14.37
N GLY A 319 12.41 20.59 13.30
CA GLY A 319 11.48 20.40 12.20
C GLY A 319 10.88 19.00 12.26
N LEU A 320 9.57 18.91 12.13
CA LEU A 320 8.87 17.65 11.87
C LEU A 320 8.95 17.32 10.38
N GLU A 321 8.75 16.05 10.01
CA GLU A 321 8.68 15.63 8.59
C GLU A 321 7.55 16.32 7.82
N SER A 322 6.47 16.67 8.52
CA SER A 322 5.34 17.44 8.00
C SER A 322 5.66 18.89 7.65
N GLY A 323 6.89 19.36 7.92
CA GLY A 323 7.30 20.75 7.73
C GLY A 323 6.97 21.66 8.93
N MET A 324 6.27 21.15 9.94
CA MET A 324 5.89 21.88 11.14
C MET A 324 7.08 22.20 12.04
N THR A 325 6.99 23.33 12.76
CA THR A 325 8.03 23.75 13.71
C THR A 325 7.76 23.17 15.10
N GLY A 326 8.67 22.29 15.53
CA GLY A 326 8.73 21.76 16.87
C GLY A 326 9.55 22.66 17.81
N ILE A 327 9.10 22.83 19.05
CA ILE A 327 9.83 23.55 20.10
C ILE A 327 10.06 22.60 21.26
N LEU A 328 11.33 22.32 21.55
CA LEU A 328 11.75 21.53 22.71
C LEU A 328 12.38 22.48 23.74
N MET A 329 11.70 22.67 24.86
CA MET A 329 12.22 23.50 25.96
C MET A 329 13.27 22.74 26.76
N LYS A 330 14.23 23.45 27.37
CA LYS A 330 15.26 22.83 28.22
C LYS A 330 14.65 21.98 29.32
N GLU A 331 13.60 22.49 29.97
CA GLU A 331 12.94 21.76 31.04
C GLU A 331 12.30 20.47 30.56
N ASP A 332 12.02 20.29 29.26
CA ASP A 332 11.32 19.15 28.68
C ASP A 332 12.27 18.15 28.00
N TYR A 333 13.59 18.38 28.04
CA TYR A 333 14.57 17.51 27.39
C TYR A 333 14.94 16.26 28.22
N ALA A 334 15.19 16.42 29.52
CA ALA A 334 15.63 15.33 30.39
C ALA A 334 15.03 15.45 31.80
N ASP A 335 14.91 14.33 32.52
CA ASP A 335 14.38 14.31 33.89
C ASP A 335 15.37 14.86 34.92
N ASP A 336 16.67 14.59 34.75
CA ASP A 336 17.71 15.20 35.57
C ASP A 336 18.42 16.31 34.78
N LEU A 337 18.13 17.55 35.15
CA LEU A 337 18.69 18.75 34.53
C LEU A 337 20.01 19.19 35.16
N ARG A 338 20.49 18.50 36.21
CA ARG A 338 21.67 18.93 37.00
C ARG A 338 22.96 18.97 36.18
N ASP A 339 23.06 18.15 35.14
CA ASP A 339 24.24 18.05 34.26
C ASP A 339 24.11 18.84 32.95
N ILE A 340 23.01 19.60 32.77
CA ILE A 340 22.73 20.35 31.53
C ILE A 340 22.59 21.83 31.86
N ILE A 341 23.63 22.62 31.56
CA ILE A 341 23.62 24.07 31.75
C ILE A 341 22.90 24.72 30.56
N GLU A 342 23.23 24.29 29.34
CA GLU A 342 22.56 24.71 28.11
C GLU A 342 22.21 23.51 27.24
N LEU A 343 21.14 23.61 26.45
CA LEU A 343 20.79 22.55 25.49
C LEU A 343 21.86 22.35 24.40
N SER A 344 22.61 23.42 24.07
CA SER A 344 23.73 23.41 23.12
C SER A 344 24.87 22.48 23.51
N ASP A 345 24.98 22.09 24.79
CA ASP A 345 26.02 21.17 25.25
C ASP A 345 25.74 19.71 24.84
N ARG A 346 24.46 19.40 24.52
CA ARG A 346 23.99 18.03 24.27
C ARG A 346 23.36 17.84 22.90
N LEU A 347 22.75 18.89 22.35
CA LEU A 347 22.07 18.86 21.06
C LEU A 347 22.81 19.71 20.05
N HIS A 348 22.94 19.17 18.83
CA HIS A 348 23.53 19.84 17.69
C HIS A 348 22.53 19.94 16.54
N GLU A 349 22.76 20.90 15.65
CA GLU A 349 21.95 21.03 14.43
C GLU A 349 22.14 19.79 13.54
N GLY A 350 21.03 19.22 13.06
CA GLY A 350 20.98 17.98 12.31
C GLY A 350 20.69 16.72 13.13
N ASP A 351 20.73 16.81 14.47
CA ASP A 351 20.41 15.66 15.33
C ASP A 351 18.94 15.24 15.15
N MET A 352 18.70 13.92 15.12
CA MET A 352 17.35 13.35 15.12
C MET A 352 16.96 12.91 16.53
N LEU A 353 15.81 13.39 16.99
CA LEU A 353 15.25 13.08 18.30
C LEU A 353 13.89 12.41 18.14
N THR A 354 13.58 11.46 19.02
CA THR A 354 12.22 10.97 19.19
C THR A 354 11.62 11.68 20.38
N CYS A 355 10.55 12.42 20.16
CA CYS A 355 9.88 13.22 21.17
C CYS A 355 8.41 12.85 21.24
N LYS A 356 7.79 13.10 22.39
CA LYS A 356 6.33 13.07 22.55
C LYS A 356 5.77 14.48 22.37
N ILE A 357 4.60 14.59 21.75
CA ILE A 357 3.89 15.87 21.62
C ILE A 357 3.30 16.23 22.98
N LYS A 358 3.70 17.38 23.52
CA LYS A 358 3.19 17.91 24.79
C LYS A 358 1.92 18.72 24.59
N SER A 359 1.94 19.63 23.62
CA SER A 359 0.79 20.47 23.27
C SER A 359 0.95 21.05 21.87
N ILE A 360 -0.16 21.32 21.18
CA ILE A 360 -0.15 21.89 19.83
C ILE A 360 -0.76 23.30 19.84
N GLN A 361 0.02 24.31 19.48
CA GLN A 361 -0.48 25.67 19.26
C GLN A 361 -0.88 25.86 17.80
N LYS A 362 -2.14 25.51 17.50
CA LYS A 362 -2.70 25.50 16.14
C LYS A 362 -2.62 26.87 15.45
N ASN A 363 -2.98 27.95 16.15
CA ASN A 363 -2.94 29.34 15.62
C ASN A 363 -1.54 29.82 15.19
N ARG A 364 -0.47 29.20 15.71
CA ARG A 364 0.92 29.57 15.39
C ARG A 364 1.66 28.49 14.62
N TYR A 365 0.98 27.39 14.29
CA TYR A 365 1.57 26.23 13.63
C TYR A 365 2.83 25.70 14.37
N GLN A 366 2.78 25.70 15.72
CA GLN A 366 3.89 25.30 16.58
C GLN A 366 3.52 24.08 17.43
N VAL A 367 4.44 23.11 17.50
CA VAL A 367 4.27 21.88 18.28
C VAL A 367 5.27 21.89 19.43
N PHE A 368 4.79 21.81 20.68
CA PHE A 368 5.67 21.69 21.84
C PHE A 368 5.99 20.23 22.11
N LEU A 369 7.27 19.95 22.33
CA LEU A 369 7.82 18.61 22.40
C LEU A 369 8.37 18.31 23.79
N VAL A 370 8.34 17.05 24.19
CA VAL A 370 8.98 16.53 25.41
C VAL A 370 9.77 15.26 25.10
N CYS A 371 10.98 15.18 25.65
CA CYS A 371 11.93 14.07 25.45
C CYS A 371 12.31 13.39 26.78
N LYS A 372 11.74 13.85 27.91
CA LYS A 372 11.93 13.24 29.25
C LYS A 372 11.63 11.75 29.26
N GLU A 373 12.51 10.97 29.86
CA GLU A 373 12.35 9.52 29.97
C GLU A 373 11.07 9.13 30.72
N SER A 374 10.70 9.89 31.74
CA SER A 374 9.45 9.72 32.51
C SER A 374 8.19 9.91 31.66
N GLU A 375 8.15 10.96 30.84
CA GLU A 375 7.02 11.29 29.97
C GLU A 375 6.91 10.33 28.78
N MET A 376 8.07 9.93 28.23
CA MET A 376 8.19 8.97 27.13
C MET A 376 7.76 7.56 27.54
N ARG A 377 7.90 7.21 28.83
CA ARG A 377 7.37 5.95 29.41
C ARG A 377 5.92 6.04 29.86
N SER A 378 5.39 7.24 30.03
CA SER A 378 4.04 7.43 30.54
C SER A 378 3.00 7.22 29.43
N ASP A 379 2.19 6.18 29.54
CA ASP A 379 1.03 5.95 28.66
C ASP A 379 -0.24 6.64 29.15
N ARG A 380 -0.10 7.67 29.99
CA ARG A 380 -1.21 8.33 30.70
C ARG A 380 -2.31 8.90 29.78
N LEU A 381 -2.03 9.12 28.50
CA LEU A 381 -2.99 9.61 27.51
C LEU A 381 -3.63 8.52 26.64
N HIS A 382 -3.15 7.28 26.67
CA HIS A 382 -3.80 6.15 25.98
C HIS A 382 -5.06 5.64 26.70
N HIS A 383 -5.32 6.09 27.93
CA HIS A 383 -6.50 5.70 28.71
C HIS A 383 -7.83 6.33 28.26
N ASN A 384 -7.83 7.21 27.24
CA ASN A 384 -9.06 7.79 26.69
C ASN A 384 -9.48 7.19 25.33
N HIS A 385 -8.83 6.13 24.85
CA HIS A 385 -9.49 5.28 23.87
C HIS A 385 -10.45 4.38 24.64
N ASN A 386 -11.76 4.55 24.40
CA ASN A 386 -12.75 3.51 24.66
C ASN A 386 -12.26 2.24 23.93
N PHE A 387 -11.52 1.38 24.63
CA PHE A 387 -11.24 0.05 24.12
C PHE A 387 -12.59 -0.59 23.85
N ASP A 388 -12.74 -1.14 22.64
CA ASP A 388 -13.92 -1.92 22.28
C ASP A 388 -14.14 -2.97 23.38
N PRO A 389 -15.36 -3.14 23.92
CA PRO A 389 -15.67 -4.19 24.90
C PRO A 389 -15.25 -5.61 24.45
N TYR A 390 -15.14 -5.84 23.14
CA TYR A 390 -14.68 -7.08 22.51
C TYR A 390 -13.16 -7.09 22.21
N TYR A 391 -12.46 -5.96 22.41
CA TYR A 391 -11.00 -5.92 22.35
C TYR A 391 -10.44 -6.59 23.60
N HIS A 392 -10.14 -7.87 23.46
CA HIS A 392 -9.29 -8.57 24.40
C HIS A 392 -7.85 -8.32 23.98
N GLU A 393 -7.16 -7.43 24.70
CA GLU A 393 -5.72 -7.28 24.58
C GLU A 393 -5.10 -8.63 24.92
N ASP A 394 -4.74 -9.38 23.88
CA ASP A 394 -4.07 -10.65 24.04
C ASP A 394 -2.68 -10.32 24.59
N ARG A 395 -2.52 -10.38 25.91
CA ARG A 395 -1.23 -10.16 26.62
C ARG A 395 -0.10 -11.08 26.12
N SER A 396 -0.44 -12.06 25.27
CA SER A 396 0.46 -12.87 24.45
C SER A 396 1.25 -12.08 23.39
N SER A 397 0.83 -10.85 23.06
CA SER A 397 1.31 -10.06 21.91
C SER A 397 2.09 -8.79 22.29
N LEU A 398 2.49 -8.64 23.56
CA LEU A 398 3.71 -7.88 23.86
C LEU A 398 4.88 -8.70 23.30
N PRO A 399 5.87 -8.12 22.60
CA PRO A 399 7.04 -8.86 22.16
C PRO A 399 7.76 -9.37 23.40
N ASN A 400 7.47 -10.62 23.73
CA ASN A 400 7.95 -11.29 24.92
C ASN A 400 9.48 -11.12 24.93
N GLU A 401 10.09 -10.79 26.06
CA GLU A 401 11.56 -10.83 26.19
C GLU A 401 12.11 -12.16 25.65
N GLN A 402 11.33 -13.25 25.79
CA GLN A 402 11.60 -14.55 25.19
C GLN A 402 11.67 -14.55 23.66
N ASP A 403 10.91 -13.73 22.96
CA ASP A 403 10.90 -13.64 21.49
C ASP A 403 12.07 -12.79 20.98
N LYS A 404 12.48 -11.77 21.74
CA LYS A 404 13.76 -11.07 21.57
C LYS A 404 14.93 -12.02 21.82
N ILE A 405 14.91 -12.77 22.92
CA ILE A 405 15.91 -13.78 23.27
C ILE A 405 15.90 -14.94 22.26
N ARG A 406 14.75 -15.30 21.67
CA ARG A 406 14.63 -16.33 20.64
C ARG A 406 15.21 -15.84 19.32
N LYS A 407 14.88 -14.62 18.88
CA LYS A 407 15.48 -13.98 17.70
C LYS A 407 16.98 -13.73 17.89
N GLU A 408 17.43 -13.36 19.08
CA GLU A 408 18.85 -13.24 19.43
C GLU A 408 19.54 -14.59 19.50
N ARG A 409 18.90 -15.64 20.04
CA ARG A 409 19.39 -17.03 20.01
C ARG A 409 19.48 -17.56 18.58
N GLU A 410 18.52 -17.22 17.72
CA GLU A 410 18.52 -17.59 16.30
C GLU A 410 19.61 -16.83 15.53
N ARG A 411 19.84 -15.55 15.86
CA ARG A 411 20.98 -14.78 15.34
C ARG A 411 22.33 -15.28 15.85
N SER A 412 22.41 -15.70 17.11
CA SER A 412 23.65 -16.23 17.72
C SER A 412 23.95 -17.68 17.30
N LYS A 413 22.95 -18.44 16.83
CA LYS A 413 23.13 -19.79 16.25
C LYS A 413 23.65 -19.74 14.81
N LYS A 414 23.41 -18.66 14.07
CA LYS A 414 23.88 -18.50 12.69
C LYS A 414 25.37 -18.13 12.69
N HIS A 415 26.23 -19.13 12.54
CA HIS A 415 27.69 -18.99 12.47
C HIS A 415 28.20 -18.36 11.16
N PHE A 416 27.33 -17.69 10.40
CA PHE A 416 27.67 -17.01 9.14
C PHE A 416 26.90 -15.68 9.04
N LYS A 417 27.46 -14.72 8.31
CA LYS A 417 26.80 -13.44 8.02
C LYS A 417 25.88 -13.61 6.79
N PRO A 418 24.55 -13.36 6.89
CA PRO A 418 23.65 -13.42 5.74
C PRO A 418 24.08 -12.49 4.61
N ARG A 419 23.87 -12.91 3.35
CA ARG A 419 24.33 -12.25 2.12
C ARG A 419 23.13 -11.74 1.32
N MET A 420 23.32 -10.63 0.61
CA MET A 420 22.32 -10.03 -0.30
C MET A 420 22.61 -10.48 -1.74
N ILE A 421 22.43 -11.77 -2.01
CA ILE A 421 22.68 -12.37 -3.33
C ILE A 421 21.34 -12.90 -3.85
N VAL A 422 20.92 -12.42 -5.02
CA VAL A 422 19.70 -12.86 -5.69
C VAL A 422 20.11 -13.86 -6.77
N HIS A 423 20.01 -15.15 -6.46
CA HIS A 423 20.30 -16.23 -7.41
C HIS A 423 19.45 -17.46 -7.06
N PRO A 424 18.85 -18.17 -8.03
CA PRO A 424 17.94 -19.29 -7.76
C PRO A 424 18.55 -20.41 -6.91
N ARG A 425 19.86 -20.67 -7.07
CA ARG A 425 20.61 -21.69 -6.31
C ARG A 425 21.39 -21.12 -5.12
N PHE A 426 21.10 -19.90 -4.65
CA PHE A 426 21.75 -19.33 -3.46
C PHE A 426 20.78 -19.23 -2.29
N GLN A 427 21.17 -19.70 -1.11
CA GLN A 427 20.39 -19.55 0.13
C GLN A 427 21.27 -19.21 1.34
N ASN A 428 20.75 -18.37 2.24
CA ASN A 428 21.39 -18.04 3.50
C ASN A 428 21.15 -19.13 4.55
N ILE A 429 21.83 -20.26 4.38
CA ILE A 429 21.71 -21.45 5.24
C ILE A 429 23.08 -21.98 5.70
N THR A 430 23.09 -22.73 6.80
CA THR A 430 24.29 -23.39 7.35
C THR A 430 24.68 -24.64 6.54
N THR A 431 25.82 -25.26 6.88
CA THR A 431 26.22 -26.55 6.27
C THR A 431 25.19 -27.64 6.54
N ASP A 432 24.68 -27.75 7.77
CA ASP A 432 23.77 -28.82 8.17
C ASP A 432 22.40 -28.64 7.51
N GLU A 433 21.88 -27.41 7.49
CA GLU A 433 20.65 -27.05 6.77
C GLU A 433 20.76 -27.31 5.26
N ALA A 434 21.95 -27.10 4.66
CA ALA A 434 22.16 -27.41 3.24
C ALA A 434 22.19 -28.92 2.96
N ILE A 435 22.73 -29.71 3.89
CA ILE A 435 22.71 -31.18 3.81
C ILE A 435 21.27 -31.70 3.92
N GLU A 436 20.50 -31.17 4.86
CA GLU A 436 19.08 -31.48 5.03
C GLU A 436 18.28 -31.10 3.79
N PHE A 437 18.45 -29.88 3.27
CA PHE A 437 17.77 -29.41 2.05
C PHE A 437 18.06 -30.26 0.81
N LEU A 438 19.28 -30.80 0.70
CA LEU A 438 19.67 -31.65 -0.42
C LEU A 438 19.35 -33.13 -0.18
N SER A 439 18.99 -33.55 1.02
CA SER A 439 18.79 -34.96 1.37
C SER A 439 17.74 -35.65 0.51
N ASP A 440 16.61 -34.98 0.26
CA ASP A 440 15.49 -35.51 -0.53
C ASP A 440 15.66 -35.31 -2.06
N LYS A 441 16.77 -34.71 -2.53
CA LYS A 441 16.98 -34.37 -3.94
C LYS A 441 17.87 -35.38 -4.67
N ASP A 442 17.88 -35.37 -6.00
CA ASP A 442 18.70 -36.31 -6.79
C ASP A 442 20.22 -36.02 -6.71
N PRO A 443 21.07 -37.07 -6.86
CA PRO A 443 22.51 -36.89 -7.05
C PRO A 443 22.86 -35.93 -8.20
N GLY A 444 23.74 -34.98 -7.91
CA GLY A 444 24.12 -33.90 -8.81
C GLY A 444 23.46 -32.55 -8.52
N GLU A 445 22.43 -32.51 -7.67
CA GLU A 445 21.87 -31.23 -7.23
C GLU A 445 22.84 -30.46 -6.32
N SER A 446 22.88 -29.13 -6.49
CA SER A 446 23.77 -28.26 -5.73
C SER A 446 23.13 -26.96 -5.27
N ILE A 447 23.73 -26.38 -4.22
CA ILE A 447 23.35 -25.08 -3.67
C ILE A 447 24.59 -24.27 -3.25
N PHE A 448 24.53 -22.96 -3.47
CA PHE A 448 25.48 -22.00 -2.94
C PHE A 448 24.99 -21.46 -1.60
N ARG A 449 25.89 -21.36 -0.64
CA ARG A 449 25.61 -20.81 0.69
C ARG A 449 26.77 -19.94 1.21
N PRO A 450 26.53 -19.08 2.21
CA PRO A 450 27.58 -18.32 2.86
C PRO A 450 28.62 -19.25 3.53
N ASN A 451 29.86 -18.79 3.58
CA ASN A 451 30.94 -19.45 4.29
C ASN A 451 31.21 -18.76 5.63
N SER A 452 31.46 -19.54 6.70
CA SER A 452 31.77 -19.02 8.03
C SER A 452 33.10 -18.26 8.10
N LYS A 453 34.01 -18.48 7.16
CA LYS A 453 35.30 -17.76 7.07
C LYS A 453 35.16 -16.26 6.79
N GLY A 454 34.00 -15.82 6.28
CA GLY A 454 33.69 -14.41 6.13
C GLY A 454 33.03 -14.05 4.80
N PRO A 455 32.79 -12.75 4.58
CA PRO A 455 31.99 -12.24 3.48
C PRO A 455 32.64 -12.39 2.10
N SER A 456 33.92 -12.75 2.01
CA SER A 456 34.63 -12.95 0.74
C SER A 456 34.69 -14.42 0.30
N TYR A 457 33.90 -15.28 0.95
CA TYR A 457 33.90 -16.71 0.70
C TYR A 457 32.46 -17.21 0.55
N LEU A 458 32.22 -18.04 -0.46
CA LEU A 458 31.02 -18.83 -0.62
C LEU A 458 31.37 -20.32 -0.55
N THR A 459 30.38 -21.16 -0.33
CA THR A 459 30.52 -22.61 -0.42
C THR A 459 29.47 -23.17 -1.36
N LEU A 460 29.91 -23.87 -2.39
CA LEU A 460 29.09 -24.75 -3.21
C LEU A 460 28.96 -26.09 -2.49
N THR A 461 27.74 -26.51 -2.19
CA THR A 461 27.46 -27.85 -1.65
C THR A 461 26.76 -28.66 -2.73
N LEU A 462 27.29 -29.84 -3.06
CA LEU A 462 26.82 -30.73 -4.11
C LEU A 462 26.50 -32.11 -3.53
N LYS A 463 25.33 -32.66 -3.83
CA LYS A 463 24.98 -34.05 -3.47
C LYS A 463 25.67 -35.01 -4.43
N ILE A 464 26.58 -35.86 -3.91
CA ILE A 464 27.27 -36.90 -4.69
C ILE A 464 26.44 -38.20 -4.68
N HIS A 465 25.96 -38.58 -3.50
CA HIS A 465 25.10 -39.74 -3.27
C HIS A 465 24.33 -39.52 -1.96
N ASP A 466 23.35 -40.37 -1.66
CA ASP A 466 22.66 -40.36 -0.37
C ASP A 466 23.67 -40.47 0.78
N GLY A 467 23.62 -39.48 1.68
CA GLY A 467 24.54 -39.34 2.81
C GLY A 467 25.95 -38.83 2.46
N VAL A 468 26.25 -38.50 1.19
CA VAL A 468 27.58 -38.03 0.76
C VAL A 468 27.49 -36.72 -0.02
N TYR A 469 28.04 -35.66 0.57
CA TYR A 469 27.99 -34.30 0.03
C TYR A 469 29.40 -33.73 -0.13
N ALA A 470 29.67 -33.15 -1.29
CA ALA A 470 30.92 -32.44 -1.55
C ALA A 470 30.74 -30.95 -1.28
N HIS A 471 31.68 -30.35 -0.55
CA HIS A 471 31.70 -28.91 -0.29
C HIS A 471 32.91 -28.28 -0.96
N LYS A 472 32.67 -27.31 -1.85
CA LYS A 472 33.71 -26.58 -2.55
C LYS A 472 33.69 -25.11 -2.17
N GLU A 473 34.81 -24.64 -1.65
CA GLU A 473 35.02 -23.23 -1.33
C GLU A 473 35.23 -22.41 -2.60
N ILE A 474 34.56 -21.25 -2.65
CA ILE A 474 34.66 -20.26 -3.71
C ILE A 474 35.16 -18.97 -3.10
N ILE A 475 36.27 -18.44 -3.61
CA ILE A 475 36.88 -17.20 -3.13
C ILE A 475 36.39 -16.05 -4.00
N GLU A 476 35.80 -15.03 -3.39
CA GLU A 476 35.28 -13.85 -4.09
C GLU A 476 36.30 -12.71 -4.11
N GLY A 477 36.62 -12.20 -5.31
CA GLY A 477 37.52 -11.07 -5.55
C GLY A 477 36.78 -9.79 -5.95
N GLY A 478 37.47 -8.65 -5.83
CA GLY A 478 36.97 -7.36 -6.34
C GLY A 478 35.91 -6.67 -5.48
N LYS A 479 35.84 -6.96 -4.17
CA LYS A 479 34.94 -6.29 -3.22
C LYS A 479 35.53 -4.98 -2.72
N GLU A 480 34.82 -3.88 -2.90
CA GLU A 480 35.22 -2.56 -2.41
C GLU A 480 34.87 -2.42 -0.92
N LEU A 481 35.87 -2.05 -0.10
CA LEU A 481 35.77 -1.93 1.36
C LEU A 481 35.07 -0.64 1.86
N LYS A 482 34.43 0.12 0.97
CA LYS A 482 33.87 1.43 1.31
C LYS A 482 32.56 1.35 2.09
N ASP A 483 31.72 0.34 1.83
CA ASP A 483 30.41 0.17 2.47
C ASP A 483 30.17 -1.26 3.00
N ILE A 484 29.42 -1.40 4.10
CA ILE A 484 29.05 -2.71 4.65
C ILE A 484 28.15 -3.48 3.66
N THR A 485 27.33 -2.77 2.89
CA THR A 485 26.41 -3.34 1.89
C THR A 485 27.14 -3.91 0.67
N SER A 486 28.25 -3.28 0.22
CA SER A 486 29.06 -3.80 -0.90
C SER A 486 29.73 -5.13 -0.54
N LEU A 487 30.14 -5.29 0.73
CA LEU A 487 30.71 -6.55 1.23
C LEU A 487 29.69 -7.68 1.23
N LEU A 488 28.39 -7.41 1.39
CA LEU A 488 27.31 -8.41 1.43
C LEU A 488 26.81 -8.85 0.04
N ARG A 489 27.16 -8.13 -1.02
CA ARG A 489 26.90 -8.50 -2.42
C ARG A 489 27.97 -9.47 -2.95
N ILE A 490 27.67 -10.12 -4.07
CA ILE A 490 28.62 -10.99 -4.76
C ILE A 490 29.82 -10.19 -5.30
N GLY A 491 31.02 -10.78 -5.22
CA GLY A 491 32.24 -10.17 -5.76
C GLY A 491 32.26 -10.13 -7.29
N LYS A 492 33.16 -9.32 -7.87
CA LYS A 492 33.32 -9.17 -9.32
C LYS A 492 33.97 -10.39 -9.99
N THR A 493 34.63 -11.24 -9.21
CA THR A 493 35.27 -12.47 -9.68
C THR A 493 35.11 -13.56 -8.64
N LEU A 494 34.94 -14.79 -9.09
CA LEU A 494 34.82 -15.99 -8.26
C LEU A 494 35.95 -16.94 -8.63
N LYS A 495 36.65 -17.51 -7.64
CA LYS A 495 37.78 -18.42 -7.86
C LYS A 495 37.55 -19.77 -7.20
N ILE A 496 37.75 -20.84 -7.97
CA ILE A 496 37.67 -22.23 -7.50
C ILE A 496 38.99 -22.94 -7.88
N GLY A 497 39.90 -23.08 -6.92
CA GLY A 497 41.26 -23.56 -7.23
C GLY A 497 42.01 -22.55 -8.09
N GLU A 498 42.48 -22.97 -9.26
CA GLU A 498 43.17 -22.12 -10.24
C GLU A 498 42.22 -21.46 -11.25
N ASP A 499 40.97 -21.92 -11.33
CA ASP A 499 39.99 -21.42 -12.29
C ASP A 499 39.28 -20.18 -11.75
N THR A 500 39.06 -19.19 -12.63
CA THR A 500 38.36 -17.93 -12.32
C THR A 500 37.09 -17.83 -13.17
N PHE A 501 36.02 -17.32 -12.57
CA PHE A 501 34.67 -17.19 -13.10
C PHE A 501 34.16 -15.77 -12.81
N GLU A 502 33.23 -15.29 -13.63
CA GLU A 502 32.63 -13.95 -13.56
C GLU A 502 31.43 -13.93 -12.60
N ASP A 503 30.55 -14.92 -12.67
CA ASP A 503 29.33 -15.04 -11.86
C ASP A 503 29.00 -16.49 -11.48
N LEU A 504 27.89 -16.69 -10.75
CA LEU A 504 27.49 -18.03 -10.30
C LEU A 504 26.96 -18.91 -11.44
N ASP A 505 26.39 -18.33 -12.48
CA ASP A 505 25.87 -19.09 -13.63
C ASP A 505 27.04 -19.69 -14.42
N GLU A 506 28.12 -18.92 -14.61
CA GLU A 506 29.35 -19.44 -15.21
C GLU A 506 30.00 -20.55 -14.36
N VAL A 507 29.92 -20.46 -13.02
CA VAL A 507 30.35 -21.57 -12.14
C VAL A 507 29.49 -22.81 -12.40
N MET A 508 28.18 -22.66 -12.58
CA MET A 508 27.32 -23.81 -12.90
C MET A 508 27.74 -24.45 -14.23
N ASP A 509 27.85 -23.65 -15.28
CA ASP A 509 28.08 -24.14 -16.65
C ASP A 509 29.48 -24.75 -16.84
N ARG A 510 30.52 -24.11 -16.30
CA ARG A 510 31.92 -24.52 -16.52
C ARG A 510 32.46 -25.47 -15.46
N TYR A 511 31.89 -25.49 -14.25
CA TYR A 511 32.37 -26.31 -13.15
C TYR A 511 31.37 -27.39 -12.73
N VAL A 512 30.14 -27.03 -12.41
CA VAL A 512 29.19 -27.99 -11.82
C VAL A 512 28.61 -28.94 -12.85
N ASP A 513 28.10 -28.45 -13.97
CA ASP A 513 27.42 -29.26 -14.97
C ASP A 513 28.32 -30.35 -15.59
N PRO A 514 29.61 -30.08 -15.94
CA PRO A 514 30.53 -31.12 -16.37
C PRO A 514 30.79 -32.15 -15.27
N LEU A 515 30.92 -31.69 -14.02
CA LEU A 515 31.16 -32.56 -12.87
C LEU A 515 29.96 -33.47 -12.57
N VAL A 516 28.74 -32.96 -12.68
CA VAL A 516 27.48 -33.72 -12.56
C VAL A 516 27.33 -34.72 -13.70
N THR A 517 27.74 -34.33 -14.92
CA THR A 517 27.74 -35.24 -16.07
C THR A 517 28.64 -36.45 -15.82
N HIS A 518 29.87 -36.22 -15.34
CA HIS A 518 30.79 -37.31 -15.00
C HIS A 518 30.33 -38.11 -13.77
N LEU A 519 29.73 -37.47 -12.76
CA LEU A 519 29.11 -38.15 -11.62
C LEU A 519 28.05 -39.14 -12.08
N ARG A 520 27.08 -38.68 -12.89
CA ARG A 520 26.00 -39.53 -13.42
C ARG A 520 26.53 -40.65 -14.31
N ALA A 521 27.57 -40.39 -15.09
CA ALA A 521 28.22 -41.42 -15.89
C ALA A 521 28.82 -42.55 -15.01
N MET A 522 29.42 -42.20 -13.86
CA MET A 522 29.98 -43.19 -12.93
C MET A 522 28.90 -43.97 -12.19
N LEU A 523 27.86 -43.28 -11.69
CA LEU A 523 26.74 -43.93 -10.99
C LEU A 523 25.99 -44.91 -11.89
N ASN A 524 25.87 -44.60 -13.19
CA ASN A 524 25.20 -45.46 -14.18
C ASN A 524 26.14 -46.49 -14.83
N TYR A 525 27.41 -46.58 -14.42
CA TYR A 525 28.34 -47.52 -15.02
C TYR A 525 28.00 -48.97 -14.65
N ARG A 526 28.08 -49.90 -15.62
CA ARG A 526 27.70 -51.33 -15.45
C ARG A 526 28.38 -52.08 -14.30
N LYS A 527 29.56 -51.63 -13.86
CA LYS A 527 30.34 -52.22 -12.75
C LYS A 527 30.27 -51.36 -11.48
N PHE A 528 29.37 -50.39 -11.41
CA PHE A 528 29.08 -49.63 -10.20
C PHE A 528 28.21 -50.45 -9.25
N ARG A 529 28.52 -50.39 -7.96
CA ARG A 529 27.80 -51.09 -6.88
C ARG A 529 27.50 -50.11 -5.75
N THR A 530 26.27 -50.14 -5.27
CA THR A 530 25.83 -49.45 -4.06
C THR A 530 26.01 -50.37 -2.86
N GLY A 531 26.44 -49.82 -1.72
CA GLY A 531 26.67 -50.59 -0.49
C GLY A 531 27.91 -50.14 0.27
N LEU A 532 28.05 -50.63 1.50
CA LEU A 532 29.24 -50.40 2.32
C LEU A 532 30.44 -51.12 1.70
N LYS A 533 31.65 -50.62 1.99
CA LYS A 533 32.91 -51.20 1.49
C LYS A 533 32.99 -52.72 1.71
N THR A 534 32.55 -53.20 2.87
CA THR A 534 32.55 -54.63 3.24
C THR A 534 31.58 -55.46 2.42
N GLU A 535 30.39 -54.93 2.11
CA GLU A 535 29.38 -55.62 1.28
C GLU A 535 29.88 -55.78 -0.15
N VAL A 536 30.50 -54.72 -0.70
CA VAL A 536 31.13 -54.75 -2.02
C VAL A 536 32.27 -55.77 -2.07
N ASP A 537 33.06 -55.88 -1.00
CA ASP A 537 34.14 -56.88 -0.90
C ASP A 537 33.62 -58.31 -0.90
N GLU A 538 32.55 -58.60 -0.16
CA GLU A 538 31.91 -59.93 -0.13
C GLU A 538 31.31 -60.32 -1.48
N LEU A 539 30.64 -59.37 -2.14
CA LEU A 539 30.11 -59.55 -3.49
C LEU A 539 31.22 -59.86 -4.51
N LEU A 540 32.34 -59.13 -4.44
CA LEU A 540 33.48 -59.39 -5.32
C LEU A 540 34.17 -60.72 -4.98
N LYS A 541 34.27 -61.12 -3.71
CA LYS A 541 34.79 -62.44 -3.34
C LYS A 541 33.94 -63.56 -3.92
N THR A 542 32.62 -63.43 -3.85
CA THR A 542 31.69 -64.39 -4.45
C THR A 542 31.86 -64.45 -5.97
N GLU A 543 31.93 -63.30 -6.67
CA GLU A 543 32.18 -63.26 -8.13
C GLU A 543 33.55 -63.87 -8.50
N LYS A 544 34.56 -63.74 -7.62
CA LYS A 544 35.90 -64.31 -7.79
C LYS A 544 35.91 -65.83 -7.60
N GLU A 545 35.14 -66.36 -6.64
CA GLU A 545 34.99 -67.80 -6.43
C GLU A 545 34.31 -68.48 -7.63
N GLU A 546 33.29 -67.83 -8.20
CA GLU A 546 32.64 -68.31 -9.43
C GLU A 546 33.55 -68.25 -10.66
N ASN A 547 34.48 -67.28 -10.71
CA ASN A 547 35.39 -67.06 -11.85
C ASN A 547 36.86 -66.88 -11.42
N PRO A 548 37.55 -67.94 -10.95
CA PRO A 548 38.88 -67.82 -10.33
C PRO A 548 39.96 -67.22 -11.24
N MET A 549 39.86 -67.43 -12.56
CA MET A 549 40.83 -66.94 -13.55
C MET A 549 40.61 -65.47 -13.95
N ARG A 550 39.47 -64.85 -13.59
CA ARG A 550 39.14 -63.47 -13.95
C ARG A 550 39.51 -62.51 -12.82
N ILE A 551 39.98 -61.32 -13.17
CA ILE A 551 40.09 -60.21 -12.22
C ILE A 551 38.72 -59.55 -12.12
N VAL A 552 38.15 -59.59 -10.93
CA VAL A 552 36.86 -58.95 -10.63
C VAL A 552 37.11 -57.57 -10.06
N TYR A 553 36.31 -56.60 -10.48
CA TYR A 553 36.41 -55.23 -10.02
C TYR A 553 35.03 -54.55 -10.03
N SER A 554 34.86 -53.56 -9.18
CA SER A 554 33.69 -52.69 -9.14
C SER A 554 34.05 -51.27 -8.70
N PHE A 555 33.21 -50.33 -9.08
CA PHE A 555 33.24 -48.96 -8.57
C PHE A 555 32.20 -48.80 -7.46
N GLY A 556 32.50 -47.97 -6.46
CA GLY A 556 31.59 -47.63 -5.37
C GLY A 556 31.79 -46.19 -4.90
N ILE A 557 30.90 -45.75 -4.01
CA ILE A 557 30.99 -44.43 -3.38
C ILE A 557 32.04 -44.45 -2.27
N CYS A 558 32.84 -43.40 -2.20
CA CYS A 558 33.73 -43.17 -1.07
C CYS A 558 33.04 -42.28 -0.03
N HIS A 559 32.65 -42.86 1.11
CA HIS A 559 32.09 -42.09 2.24
C HIS A 559 33.16 -41.30 3.01
N GLU A 560 34.42 -41.71 2.95
CA GLU A 560 35.53 -41.07 3.65
C GLU A 560 35.97 -39.76 2.96
N HIS A 561 35.86 -39.71 1.64
CA HIS A 561 36.34 -38.60 0.81
C HIS A 561 35.29 -38.20 -0.24
N PRO A 562 34.37 -37.28 0.10
CA PRO A 562 33.37 -36.78 -0.84
C PRO A 562 34.02 -36.21 -2.10
N GLY A 563 33.45 -36.53 -3.27
CA GLY A 563 34.05 -36.19 -4.57
C GLY A 563 35.09 -37.21 -5.08
N THR A 564 35.21 -38.37 -4.44
CA THR A 564 35.97 -39.50 -4.94
C THR A 564 35.13 -40.77 -5.01
N PHE A 565 35.51 -41.66 -5.92
CA PHE A 565 34.98 -43.02 -6.01
C PHE A 565 36.05 -44.02 -5.57
N VAL A 566 35.61 -45.15 -5.06
CA VAL A 566 36.49 -46.28 -4.76
C VAL A 566 36.41 -47.30 -5.89
N LEU A 567 37.56 -47.71 -6.42
CA LEU A 567 37.74 -48.86 -7.29
C LEU A 567 38.22 -50.02 -6.44
N THR A 568 37.37 -51.01 -6.23
CA THR A 568 37.71 -52.25 -5.52
C THR A 568 37.99 -53.34 -6.54
N TYR A 569 39.08 -54.09 -6.37
CA TYR A 569 39.41 -55.23 -7.23
C TYR A 569 40.08 -56.38 -6.49
N ILE A 570 39.85 -57.61 -6.93
CA ILE A 570 40.51 -58.81 -6.40
C ILE A 570 41.34 -59.46 -7.50
N ARG A 571 42.66 -59.45 -7.30
CA ARG A 571 43.63 -60.10 -8.19
C ARG A 571 43.75 -61.59 -7.86
N SER A 572 44.26 -61.89 -6.67
CA SER A 572 44.50 -63.24 -6.16
C SER A 572 43.46 -63.63 -5.11
N THR A 573 43.59 -63.10 -3.89
CA THR A 573 42.76 -63.47 -2.73
C THR A 573 42.20 -62.26 -1.98
N ASN A 574 43.00 -61.21 -1.79
CA ASN A 574 42.60 -60.04 -1.02
C ASN A 574 42.02 -58.93 -1.91
N PRO A 575 40.94 -58.24 -1.47
CA PRO A 575 40.45 -57.03 -2.11
C PRO A 575 41.44 -55.88 -1.94
N HIS A 576 41.64 -55.13 -3.02
CA HIS A 576 42.44 -53.92 -3.07
C HIS A 576 41.54 -52.74 -3.40
N HIS A 577 41.83 -51.57 -2.82
CA HIS A 577 41.03 -50.36 -3.00
C HIS A 577 41.92 -49.23 -3.50
N GLU A 578 41.50 -48.59 -4.59
CA GLU A 578 42.14 -47.37 -5.09
C GLU A 578 41.09 -46.27 -5.29
N TYR A 579 41.52 -45.02 -5.19
CA TYR A 579 40.61 -43.87 -5.24
C TYR A 579 40.68 -43.16 -6.59
N ILE A 580 39.52 -42.76 -7.08
CA ILE A 580 39.33 -42.03 -8.34
C ILE A 580 38.72 -40.68 -8.00
N GLY A 581 39.44 -39.60 -8.28
CA GLY A 581 38.94 -38.24 -8.06
C GLY A 581 38.01 -37.80 -9.17
N LEU A 582 36.89 -37.17 -8.81
CA LEU A 582 35.95 -36.56 -9.75
C LEU A 582 36.33 -35.09 -9.98
N TYR A 583 36.48 -34.69 -11.25
CA TYR A 583 36.79 -33.32 -11.65
C TYR A 583 35.92 -32.90 -12.86
N PRO A 584 35.78 -31.59 -13.14
CA PRO A 584 35.04 -31.12 -14.32
C PRO A 584 35.63 -31.62 -15.66
N LYS A 585 36.93 -31.96 -15.67
CA LYS A 585 37.65 -32.50 -16.83
C LYS A 585 37.60 -34.04 -16.92
N GLY A 586 36.85 -34.70 -16.04
CA GLY A 586 36.73 -36.16 -15.99
C GLY A 586 37.29 -36.79 -14.70
N PHE A 587 37.85 -37.99 -14.82
CA PHE A 587 38.27 -38.83 -13.71
C PHE A 587 39.79 -38.80 -13.54
N ARG A 588 40.25 -38.56 -12.32
CA ARG A 588 41.68 -38.61 -11.98
C ARG A 588 42.02 -39.92 -11.31
N PHE A 589 42.91 -40.70 -11.92
CA PHE A 589 43.38 -41.97 -11.39
C PHE A 589 44.89 -42.11 -11.59
N ARG A 590 45.63 -42.49 -10.55
CA ARG A 590 47.11 -42.61 -10.54
C ARG A 590 47.83 -41.42 -11.18
N LYS A 591 47.45 -40.20 -10.78
CA LYS A 591 47.97 -38.90 -11.28
C LYS A 591 47.69 -38.59 -12.77
N LYS A 592 46.94 -39.43 -13.49
CA LYS A 592 46.47 -39.15 -14.86
C LYS A 592 44.99 -38.75 -14.88
N MET A 593 44.62 -37.95 -15.86
CA MET A 593 43.23 -37.54 -16.13
C MET A 593 42.65 -38.36 -17.27
N PHE A 594 41.40 -38.79 -17.13
CA PHE A 594 40.66 -39.57 -18.11
C PHE A 594 39.30 -38.90 -18.37
N GLU A 595 38.96 -38.67 -19.63
CA GLU A 595 37.70 -38.03 -20.03
C GLU A 595 36.49 -38.95 -19.84
N ASP A 596 36.70 -40.27 -20.02
CA ASP A 596 35.66 -41.29 -19.94
C ASP A 596 36.11 -42.49 -19.08
N ILE A 597 35.12 -43.23 -18.58
CA ILE A 597 35.32 -44.35 -17.65
C ILE A 597 35.97 -45.53 -18.37
N ASP A 598 35.67 -45.75 -19.65
CA ASP A 598 36.18 -46.90 -20.39
C ASP A 598 37.68 -46.79 -20.67
N ARG A 599 38.20 -45.58 -20.94
CA ARG A 599 39.65 -45.30 -21.02
C ARG A 599 40.33 -45.48 -19.68
N LEU A 600 39.68 -45.05 -18.59
CA LEU A 600 40.18 -45.29 -17.23
C LEU A 600 40.28 -46.80 -16.94
N VAL A 601 39.24 -47.56 -17.28
CA VAL A 601 39.20 -49.02 -17.12
C VAL A 601 40.25 -49.71 -17.99
N ALA A 602 40.39 -49.31 -19.26
CA ALA A 602 41.41 -49.86 -20.16
C ALA A 602 42.83 -49.59 -19.64
N TYR A 603 43.06 -48.39 -19.08
CA TYR A 603 44.32 -48.06 -18.42
C TYR A 603 44.54 -48.92 -17.18
N PHE A 604 43.55 -49.02 -16.29
CA PHE A 604 43.60 -49.85 -15.10
C PHE A 604 43.94 -51.32 -15.42
N GLN A 605 43.27 -51.90 -16.43
CA GLN A 605 43.49 -53.29 -16.83
C GLN A 605 44.90 -53.54 -17.38
N ARG A 606 45.50 -52.57 -18.10
CA ARG A 606 46.87 -52.67 -18.62
C ARG A 606 47.95 -52.45 -17.57
N HIS A 607 47.62 -51.72 -16.51
CA HIS A 607 48.55 -51.28 -15.47
C HIS A 607 48.26 -51.91 -14.10
N ILE A 608 47.60 -53.06 -14.09
CA ILE A 608 47.22 -53.76 -12.86
C ILE A 608 48.43 -54.34 -12.11
N ASP A 609 49.50 -54.65 -12.84
CA ASP A 609 50.76 -55.20 -12.30
C ASP A 609 51.79 -54.13 -11.92
N ASP A 610 51.52 -52.85 -12.21
CA ASP A 610 52.43 -51.77 -11.86
C ASP A 610 52.53 -51.67 -10.32
N PRO A 611 53.76 -51.61 -9.75
CA PRO A 611 53.94 -51.50 -8.31
C PRO A 611 53.23 -50.26 -7.76
N GLN A 612 52.49 -50.43 -6.67
CA GLN A 612 51.84 -49.34 -5.96
C GLN A 612 52.91 -48.34 -5.53
N ASN A 613 52.94 -47.17 -6.17
CA ASN A 613 53.73 -46.08 -5.68
C ASN A 613 52.98 -45.51 -4.47
N ASP A 614 53.43 -45.85 -3.26
CA ASP A 614 52.96 -45.38 -1.96
C ASP A 614 53.07 -43.86 -1.83
N SER A 615 52.25 -43.16 -2.60
CA SER A 615 51.94 -41.77 -2.45
C SER A 615 50.45 -41.67 -2.65
N ALA A 616 49.71 -41.90 -1.54
CA ALA A 616 48.38 -41.35 -1.37
C ALA A 616 48.37 -39.94 -1.99
N PRO A 617 47.39 -39.59 -2.85
CA PRO A 617 47.33 -38.25 -3.38
C PRO A 617 47.45 -37.27 -2.21
N SER A 618 48.45 -36.37 -2.27
CA SER A 618 48.65 -35.35 -1.25
C SER A 618 47.29 -34.76 -0.91
N ILE A 619 46.94 -34.84 0.37
CA ILE A 619 45.68 -34.48 1.03
C ILE A 619 45.23 -33.03 0.69
N ARG A 620 46.03 -32.26 -0.05
CA ARG A 620 45.78 -30.88 -0.48
C ARG A 620 45.16 -30.70 -1.87
N SER A 621 44.97 -31.73 -2.70
CA SER A 621 44.55 -31.51 -4.11
C SER A 621 43.28 -32.21 -4.58
N VAL A 622 42.58 -32.91 -3.69
CA VAL A 622 41.23 -33.45 -3.95
C VAL A 622 40.22 -32.41 -3.48
N ALA A 623 39.16 -32.20 -4.24
CA ALA A 623 38.09 -31.25 -3.93
C ALA A 623 37.25 -31.72 -2.71
N ALA A 624 37.85 -31.80 -1.52
CA ALA A 624 37.18 -31.93 -0.23
C ALA A 624 38.20 -31.82 0.93
N MET A 625 37.92 -30.94 1.88
CA MET A 625 38.41 -30.90 3.27
C MET A 625 37.19 -30.36 4.06
N VAL A 626 36.69 -30.87 5.20
CA VAL A 626 37.09 -31.77 6.30
C VAL A 626 35.79 -32.33 6.95
N PRO A 627 35.71 -33.51 7.60
CA PRO A 627 34.66 -33.80 8.58
C PRO A 627 35.06 -33.36 9.99
N MET A 628 34.17 -32.65 10.69
CA MET A 628 34.29 -32.39 12.14
C MET A 628 34.03 -33.67 12.96
N ARG A 629 34.69 -33.72 14.13
CA ARG A 629 34.63 -34.75 15.17
C ARG A 629 33.21 -35.27 15.47
N SER A 630 33.10 -36.59 15.67
CA SER A 630 31.94 -37.24 16.30
C SER A 630 31.65 -36.66 17.70
N PRO A 631 30.39 -36.59 18.14
CA PRO A 631 30.05 -36.35 19.53
C PRO A 631 30.49 -37.56 20.37
N ALA A 632 31.15 -37.30 21.49
CA ALA A 632 31.47 -38.34 22.47
C ALA A 632 30.18 -38.99 22.97
N THR A 633 30.10 -40.30 22.82
CA THR A 633 29.16 -41.15 23.54
C THR A 633 29.48 -41.08 25.03
N GLY A 634 28.51 -40.63 25.82
CA GLY A 634 28.57 -40.66 27.28
C GLY A 634 28.67 -42.10 27.76
N GLY A 635 29.88 -42.53 28.10
CA GLY A 635 30.14 -43.81 28.74
C GLY A 635 29.66 -43.81 30.19
N SER A 636 28.70 -44.68 30.45
CA SER A 636 28.31 -45.16 31.77
C SER A 636 29.54 -45.70 32.53
N SER A 637 29.83 -45.13 33.70
CA SER A 637 30.55 -45.83 34.77
C SER A 637 29.65 -45.89 35.99
N GLY A 638 29.15 -47.10 36.27
CA GLY A 638 28.51 -47.42 37.54
C GLY A 638 29.55 -47.45 38.65
N ALA A 639 29.29 -46.70 39.72
CA ALA A 639 29.84 -46.95 41.03
C ALA A 639 28.70 -46.80 42.06
N SER A 640 28.38 -47.95 42.64
CA SER A 640 27.42 -48.20 43.72
C SER A 640 27.67 -47.35 44.96
N GLY A 641 26.61 -46.75 45.51
CA GLY A 641 26.59 -46.18 46.86
C GLY A 641 25.15 -46.06 47.34
N ALA A 642 24.73 -47.00 48.19
CA ALA A 642 23.40 -47.16 48.71
C ALA A 642 22.94 -45.95 49.55
N VAL A 643 21.69 -45.49 49.36
CA VAL A 643 20.94 -44.77 50.41
C VAL A 643 19.47 -45.16 50.35
N ALA A 644 18.94 -45.46 51.52
CA ALA A 644 17.66 -46.06 51.81
C ALA A 644 16.44 -45.19 51.44
N ALA A 645 15.34 -45.89 51.16
CA ALA A 645 14.01 -45.34 51.03
C ALA A 645 13.51 -44.70 52.33
N GLY A 646 12.92 -43.52 52.20
CA GLY A 646 12.08 -42.88 53.20
C GLY A 646 10.98 -42.12 52.48
N ALA A 647 9.78 -42.72 52.46
CA ALA A 647 8.57 -42.15 51.89
C ALA A 647 7.81 -41.30 52.93
N VAL A 648 6.80 -40.58 52.41
CA VAL A 648 5.58 -40.05 53.08
C VAL A 648 5.67 -38.57 53.55
N PRO A 649 4.63 -37.71 53.41
CA PRO A 649 3.88 -37.32 52.20
C PRO A 649 3.51 -35.80 52.17
N LEU A 650 2.80 -35.40 51.12
CA LEU A 650 1.76 -34.35 51.01
C LEU A 650 1.43 -33.52 52.27
N ILE A 651 1.58 -32.19 52.16
CA ILE A 651 0.49 -31.19 51.96
C ILE A 651 1.00 -30.16 50.96
#